data_AF-A0A7S4AJM0-F1
#
_entry.id   AF-A0A7S4AJM0-F1
#
_cell.length_a   1.000
_cell.length_b   1.000
_cell.length_c   1.000
_cell.angle_alpha   90.00
_cell.angle_beta   90.00
_cell.angle_gamma   90.00
#
_symmetry.space_group_name_H-M   'P 1'
#
loop_
_entity.id
_entity.type
_entity.pdbx_description
1 polymer ?
#
loop_
_entity_poly.entity_id
_entity_poly.type
_entity_poly.pdbx_seq_one_letter_code
_entity_poly.pdbx_strand_id
1 'polypeptide(L)'
;MRIVFSFWSCVWLCFCLLCESIVVEFDGKPCCDDHQTVHTQDIDVGGNKDSIIVQEIEVNSLLTEYLESPLGVDKAIPRVSWKIQTKDRGNQNRNSPVAATATDITTATTRYIRRQIFQQSYQLHVSSLSTSSQWKDCGWVASNDTSLVPLECKGLTPISTSDMNVSWKVSVKLDDGSVIESGVVFFRTGIFGPWNAQWISGWGWDNVDEKQRTLFRREFALTKPNIDTSPIHDNAVNHYATLFVAGLGYNHVYLNGIKVGDHQLDPGWTNYTKKVWYSTYDVTNLLHFDDGEELATDDDSNDDNTNNVIAVMLGNGWWSCGPPPGTGQNYCTRDPPQLILQLHVDGQPIVLSDETWLASADSPILYNSLYNGEVYDSRIAKRIKGWNTLYYDDSDWEMATLATNDATRAILAPQLFEPIRHISTRSPISIVVAGNGDNLTQVVDFGQNQAAVVRLKQFFCPSGTTVVLRHAELIIHPPYGEYDNTTIYVDNLRSAKATDYYICNGDPKGESYTPTFTQHGFRYVEITGLNYTLDPSDVESVELHTDVKQTSFIQFADPLLNKIQHMVIWGLKSNFMSVQTDCNQRDERKGWMGDAALTAEAAVLSYGMGAFYTHWLTQMVENQSPDDGSMPNIVPPMGRTEGAPNWQTAYPMILWVMMTYHGDRQLIFQHHDSLVRYFDFLESSYHKTGLKNFRTGFGDWVPPMPHPKADPHLMGAFAFLGDLKLGIDLFQYSNHPDSGSQVERLTKLRTKLSPEFHYAFFNATSGVYMSGLQTEQALPLYLGVVPNELQNSVLSNLVDDIEITQKGHTTSGIIGIKYAMEVLSTLDRGDVALDLALQRTYPSWGYMVNSQYEPATTVWELWESDFAGPGMNSRNHHMFGSVTGWFYKYVAGIQPLDPGFSRVQIQPNLLRHKNFTVTVSTPRGRISLNYLKQNNNEEGNSIEFIYEITLPPCTSGTFYIPIAIDDKEFALSNEIDFDFFVEESGDLIWLDRQFLPGTSGILHAEKVGNNLQMEISNGKYSFKVTISKTASITTKTV
;
A
#
# COMPACT_ATOMS: atom_id res chain seq x y z
N MET A 1 6.37 -39.24 56.25
CA MET A 1 7.20 -40.29 56.87
C MET A 1 7.79 -41.13 55.74
N ARG A 2 9.09 -40.96 55.41
CA ARG A 2 9.86 -41.72 54.38
C ARG A 2 9.34 -41.52 52.92
N ILE A 3 10.10 -41.51 51.80
CA ILE A 3 11.52 -41.49 51.31
C ILE A 3 11.37 -41.95 49.82
N VAL A 4 12.09 -41.60 48.74
CA VAL A 4 13.30 -40.80 48.33
C VAL A 4 13.30 -40.84 46.77
N PHE A 5 13.82 -39.96 45.89
CA PHE A 5 14.38 -38.58 45.83
C PHE A 5 14.23 -38.08 44.35
N SER A 6 14.55 -36.87 43.83
CA SER A 6 15.62 -35.86 44.06
C SER A 6 17.00 -36.27 43.45
N PHE A 7 17.97 -35.42 43.06
CA PHE A 7 18.18 -33.95 42.99
C PHE A 7 19.50 -33.69 42.18
N TRP A 8 19.87 -32.53 41.58
CA TRP A 8 19.19 -31.24 41.30
C TRP A 8 19.94 -30.38 40.24
N SER A 9 19.65 -29.07 40.21
CA SER A 9 20.06 -27.97 39.31
C SER A 9 21.50 -27.40 39.43
N CYS A 10 21.92 -26.66 38.39
CA CYS A 10 22.74 -25.43 38.29
C CYS A 10 23.79 -25.00 39.37
N VAL A 11 24.90 -24.34 38.94
CA VAL A 11 25.25 -22.90 39.26
C VAL A 11 26.66 -22.46 38.74
N TRP A 12 26.75 -21.16 38.41
CA TRP A 12 27.83 -20.24 37.99
C TRP A 12 29.36 -20.44 38.21
N LEU A 13 30.11 -19.80 37.27
CA LEU A 13 31.18 -18.76 37.42
C LEU A 13 32.59 -19.03 36.83
N CYS A 14 33.25 -17.92 36.47
CA CYS A 14 34.49 -17.76 35.71
C CYS A 14 35.77 -18.22 36.42
N PHE A 15 36.81 -18.57 35.63
CA PHE A 15 37.98 -17.68 35.41
C PHE A 15 38.81 -18.12 34.19
N CYS A 16 39.77 -17.30 33.76
CA CYS A 16 40.53 -17.46 32.52
C CYS A 16 41.95 -18.06 32.70
N LEU A 17 42.57 -18.36 31.55
CA LEU A 17 44.02 -18.38 31.23
C LEU A 17 44.87 -19.67 31.42
N LEU A 18 45.73 -19.83 30.39
CA LEU A 18 47.05 -20.50 30.29
C LEU A 18 47.17 -22.01 29.97
N CYS A 19 48.10 -22.26 29.03
CA CYS A 19 48.79 -23.52 28.69
C CYS A 19 47.95 -24.73 28.23
N GLU A 20 48.46 -25.64 27.39
CA GLU A 20 49.40 -25.55 26.26
C GLU A 20 49.31 -26.88 25.47
N SER A 21 49.77 -26.91 24.23
CA SER A 21 49.66 -28.09 23.34
C SER A 21 50.41 -29.33 23.85
N ILE A 22 49.87 -30.52 23.57
CA ILE A 22 50.66 -31.72 23.24
C ILE A 22 49.82 -32.65 22.34
N VAL A 23 50.48 -33.27 21.36
CA VAL A 23 49.91 -34.24 20.42
C VAL A 23 50.42 -35.64 20.77
N VAL A 24 49.58 -36.67 20.57
CA VAL A 24 50.02 -38.07 20.51
C VAL A 24 49.36 -38.74 19.30
N GLU A 25 50.17 -39.16 18.33
CA GLU A 25 49.75 -39.95 17.17
C GLU A 25 49.69 -41.45 17.50
N PHE A 26 49.08 -42.26 16.62
CA PHE A 26 49.53 -43.64 16.40
C PHE A 26 49.25 -44.09 14.94
N ASP A 27 50.13 -44.94 14.42
CA ASP A 27 50.31 -45.29 13.00
C ASP A 27 49.25 -46.21 12.35
N GLY A 28 49.22 -46.23 11.00
CA GLY A 28 48.31 -47.08 10.21
C GLY A 28 48.53 -47.21 8.68
N LYS A 29 49.76 -47.07 8.16
CA LYS A 29 50.14 -47.37 6.75
C LYS A 29 50.62 -48.85 6.60
N PRO A 30 50.94 -49.43 5.40
CA PRO A 30 51.15 -48.81 4.06
C PRO A 30 50.57 -49.60 2.83
N CYS A 31 50.73 -49.00 1.63
CA CYS A 31 51.23 -49.59 0.35
C CYS A 31 50.96 -48.56 -0.79
N CYS A 32 51.96 -47.78 -1.21
CA CYS A 32 52.87 -48.03 -2.35
C CYS A 32 52.19 -47.85 -3.73
N ASP A 33 52.41 -46.73 -4.46
CA ASP A 33 53.61 -46.26 -5.22
C ASP A 33 53.43 -46.61 -6.73
N ASP A 34 53.97 -45.87 -7.72
CA ASP A 34 55.07 -44.90 -7.77
C ASP A 34 54.89 -43.87 -8.95
N HIS A 35 55.79 -42.89 -9.04
CA HIS A 35 56.16 -41.97 -10.12
C HIS A 35 55.43 -40.59 -10.18
N GLN A 36 56.13 -39.45 -10.30
CA GLN A 36 57.58 -39.21 -10.38
C GLN A 36 58.01 -37.79 -9.91
N THR A 37 59.21 -37.70 -9.31
CA THR A 37 60.10 -36.52 -9.11
C THR A 37 59.54 -35.10 -9.30
N VAL A 38 59.33 -34.30 -8.25
CA VAL A 38 60.35 -33.53 -7.47
C VAL A 38 60.99 -32.35 -8.24
N HIS A 39 60.72 -31.13 -7.75
CA HIS A 39 61.75 -30.11 -7.51
C HIS A 39 61.36 -29.24 -6.29
N THR A 40 62.35 -28.62 -5.64
CA THR A 40 62.24 -27.99 -4.31
C THR A 40 61.78 -26.53 -4.33
N GLN A 41 61.32 -26.06 -3.16
CA GLN A 41 60.93 -24.67 -2.89
C GLN A 41 62.09 -23.69 -3.09
N ASP A 42 61.75 -22.46 -3.47
CA ASP A 42 62.38 -21.25 -2.94
C ASP A 42 61.29 -20.37 -2.31
N ILE A 43 61.69 -19.45 -1.43
CA ILE A 43 60.78 -18.65 -0.58
C ILE A 43 60.39 -17.36 -1.30
N ASP A 44 59.09 -17.04 -1.34
CA ASP A 44 58.60 -15.68 -1.62
C ASP A 44 57.78 -15.13 -0.45
N VAL A 45 57.76 -13.81 -0.30
CA VAL A 45 57.36 -13.12 0.93
C VAL A 45 55.84 -12.93 0.97
N GLY A 46 55.24 -13.25 2.12
CA GLY A 46 53.79 -13.18 2.34
C GLY A 46 53.23 -11.76 2.32
N GLY A 47 52.95 -11.23 1.14
CA GLY A 47 52.09 -10.06 0.96
C GLY A 47 50.62 -10.46 1.08
N ASN A 48 49.84 -9.74 1.90
CA ASN A 48 48.39 -9.85 1.91
C ASN A 48 47.85 -9.49 0.52
N LYS A 49 47.41 -10.49 -0.24
CA LYS A 49 46.44 -10.28 -1.31
C LYS A 49 45.06 -10.35 -0.67
N ASP A 50 44.55 -9.19 -0.27
CA ASP A 50 43.14 -9.06 0.08
C ASP A 50 42.31 -9.58 -1.09
N SER A 51 41.58 -10.67 -0.87
CA SER A 51 40.79 -11.31 -1.92
C SER A 51 39.59 -10.43 -2.22
N ILE A 52 39.70 -9.58 -3.24
CA ILE A 52 38.62 -8.70 -3.69
C ILE A 52 37.41 -9.58 -4.08
N ILE A 53 36.44 -9.68 -3.16
CA ILE A 53 35.15 -10.32 -3.44
C ILE A 53 34.38 -9.35 -4.32
N VAL A 54 34.52 -9.51 -5.64
CA VAL A 54 33.74 -8.76 -6.63
C VAL A 54 32.26 -8.98 -6.34
N GLN A 55 31.55 -7.90 -6.00
CA GLN A 55 30.14 -7.98 -5.65
C GLN A 55 29.34 -8.29 -6.91
N GLU A 56 28.68 -9.44 -6.91
CA GLU A 56 27.94 -9.99 -8.04
C GLU A 56 26.64 -9.18 -8.26
N ILE A 57 26.40 -8.71 -9.48
CA ILE A 57 25.24 -7.86 -9.84
C ILE A 57 24.18 -8.73 -10.50
N GLU A 58 22.90 -8.48 -10.21
CA GLU A 58 21.77 -9.18 -10.83
C GLU A 58 20.66 -8.21 -11.29
N VAL A 59 19.83 -8.70 -12.22
CA VAL A 59 18.55 -8.07 -12.59
C VAL A 59 17.42 -8.90 -11.98
N ASN A 60 16.60 -8.29 -11.14
CA ASN A 60 15.55 -8.95 -10.36
C ASN A 60 14.28 -8.07 -10.24
N SER A 61 13.29 -8.52 -9.47
CA SER A 61 11.99 -7.83 -9.29
C SER A 61 11.35 -7.41 -10.63
N LEU A 62 11.18 -8.39 -11.52
CA LEU A 62 10.53 -8.17 -12.81
C LEU A 62 9.01 -8.05 -12.61
N LEU A 63 8.44 -6.97 -13.15
CA LEU A 63 7.02 -6.65 -13.02
C LEU A 63 6.40 -6.38 -14.39
N THR A 64 5.11 -6.68 -14.55
CA THR A 64 4.28 -6.30 -15.70
C THR A 64 3.08 -5.52 -15.19
N GLU A 65 2.85 -4.31 -15.69
CA GLU A 65 1.82 -3.39 -15.18
C GLU A 65 1.84 -3.24 -13.64
N TYR A 66 3.03 -2.97 -13.08
CA TYR A 66 3.35 -2.96 -11.64
C TYR A 66 3.25 -4.30 -10.88
N LEU A 67 2.65 -5.35 -11.45
CA LEU A 67 2.39 -6.61 -10.77
C LEU A 67 3.45 -7.68 -11.06
N GLU A 68 3.63 -8.60 -10.10
CA GLU A 68 4.49 -9.78 -10.23
C GLU A 68 3.70 -10.91 -10.91
N SER A 69 4.13 -11.31 -12.11
CA SER A 69 3.49 -12.33 -12.98
C SER A 69 1.94 -12.29 -13.05
N PRO A 70 1.33 -11.17 -13.47
CA PRO A 70 -0.13 -11.01 -13.45
C PRO A 70 -0.86 -11.97 -14.42
N LEU A 71 -2.08 -12.33 -14.03
CA LEU A 71 -3.07 -12.99 -14.87
C LEU A 71 -4.13 -11.97 -15.33
N GLY A 72 -4.68 -12.13 -16.53
CA GLY A 72 -5.75 -11.29 -17.03
C GLY A 72 -5.31 -10.02 -17.78
N VAL A 73 -4.06 -9.93 -18.27
CA VAL A 73 -3.55 -8.70 -18.93
C VAL A 73 -4.29 -8.39 -20.24
N ASP A 74 -5.05 -7.28 -20.27
CA ASP A 74 -5.81 -6.77 -21.45
C ASP A 74 -5.03 -5.74 -22.29
N LYS A 75 -3.78 -5.44 -21.91
CA LYS A 75 -2.96 -4.42 -22.59
C LYS A 75 -2.28 -5.03 -23.81
N ALA A 76 -2.59 -4.49 -25.00
CA ALA A 76 -1.98 -4.92 -26.26
C ALA A 76 -0.46 -4.63 -26.37
N ILE A 77 0.01 -3.62 -25.63
CA ILE A 77 1.43 -3.38 -25.36
C ILE A 77 1.54 -3.12 -23.85
N PRO A 78 1.77 -4.16 -23.03
CA PRO A 78 1.90 -4.00 -21.58
C PRO A 78 3.26 -3.38 -21.24
N ARG A 79 3.32 -2.71 -20.10
CA ARG A 79 4.55 -2.12 -19.55
C ARG A 79 5.29 -3.11 -18.66
N VAL A 80 6.61 -3.09 -18.71
CA VAL A 80 7.50 -3.93 -17.91
C VAL A 80 8.51 -3.12 -17.10
N SER A 81 8.87 -3.61 -15.91
CA SER A 81 9.86 -3.01 -15.01
C SER A 81 10.84 -4.05 -14.49
N TRP A 82 12.05 -3.64 -14.16
CA TRP A 82 13.09 -4.46 -13.51
C TRP A 82 13.94 -3.62 -12.55
N LYS A 83 14.55 -4.27 -11.57
CA LYS A 83 15.51 -3.65 -10.64
C LYS A 83 16.89 -4.25 -10.83
N ILE A 84 17.92 -3.44 -10.71
CA ILE A 84 19.32 -3.87 -10.76
C ILE A 84 19.84 -3.80 -9.32
N GLN A 85 20.37 -4.90 -8.80
CA GLN A 85 20.78 -5.01 -7.40
C GLN A 85 22.14 -5.69 -7.27
N THR A 86 22.86 -5.39 -6.19
CA THR A 86 24.08 -6.08 -5.81
C THR A 86 23.76 -7.21 -4.83
N LYS A 87 24.25 -8.43 -5.10
CA LYS A 87 24.02 -9.61 -4.26
C LYS A 87 24.75 -9.49 -2.93
N ASP A 88 24.08 -8.95 -1.93
CA ASP A 88 24.46 -9.17 -0.53
C ASP A 88 24.19 -10.63 -0.16
N ARG A 89 25.24 -11.47 -0.25
CA ARG A 89 25.23 -12.93 0.04
C ARG A 89 24.99 -13.27 1.54
N GLY A 90 23.98 -12.68 2.17
CA GLY A 90 23.70 -12.92 3.59
C GLY A 90 22.61 -12.07 4.27
N ASN A 91 21.43 -11.85 3.66
CA ASN A 91 20.19 -11.53 4.42
C ASN A 91 18.89 -11.57 3.57
N GLN A 92 18.54 -12.71 2.95
CA GLN A 92 17.27 -12.80 2.19
C GLN A 92 15.98 -12.94 3.04
N ASN A 93 16.09 -13.24 4.35
CA ASN A 93 14.93 -13.56 5.21
C ASN A 93 14.74 -12.61 6.41
N ARG A 94 14.79 -11.27 6.21
CA ARG A 94 14.44 -10.28 7.26
C ARG A 94 13.54 -9.15 6.76
N ASN A 95 12.27 -9.46 6.52
CA ASN A 95 11.19 -8.47 6.40
C ASN A 95 10.73 -7.96 7.80
N SER A 96 11.67 -7.55 8.65
CA SER A 96 11.37 -7.12 10.02
C SER A 96 12.39 -6.07 10.50
N PRO A 97 11.94 -4.94 11.08
CA PRO A 97 12.82 -3.87 11.55
C PRO A 97 13.53 -4.27 12.85
N VAL A 98 14.60 -5.06 12.73
CA VAL A 98 15.55 -5.26 13.82
C VAL A 98 16.36 -3.97 13.97
N ALA A 99 16.03 -3.17 14.97
CA ALA A 99 16.79 -1.97 15.31
C ALA A 99 18.25 -2.35 15.59
N ALA A 100 19.18 -1.76 14.83
CA ALA A 100 20.61 -1.94 15.06
C ALA A 100 20.96 -1.38 16.45
N THR A 101 21.54 -2.23 17.30
CA THR A 101 21.96 -1.77 18.63
C THR A 101 23.30 -1.05 18.53
N ALA A 102 23.57 -0.09 19.40
CA ALA A 102 24.78 0.73 19.32
C ALA A 102 26.10 -0.07 19.40
N THR A 103 26.04 -1.33 19.84
CA THR A 103 27.17 -2.27 19.86
C THR A 103 27.52 -2.90 18.51
N ASP A 104 26.58 -2.99 17.57
CA ASP A 104 26.80 -3.63 16.25
C ASP A 104 27.66 -2.76 15.29
N ILE A 105 27.92 -1.51 15.67
CA ILE A 105 28.51 -0.45 14.81
C ILE A 105 30.04 -0.60 14.65
N THR A 106 30.71 -1.40 15.50
CA THR A 106 32.18 -1.32 15.67
C THR A 106 33.02 -2.32 14.87
N THR A 107 32.42 -3.22 14.07
CA THR A 107 33.15 -4.29 13.35
C THR A 107 32.75 -4.46 11.87
N ALA A 108 32.64 -3.35 11.14
CA ALA A 108 32.47 -3.38 9.68
C ALA A 108 33.77 -3.76 8.95
N THR A 109 33.96 -5.05 8.63
CA THR A 109 35.02 -5.46 7.69
C THR A 109 34.76 -4.87 6.30
N THR A 110 35.72 -4.13 5.74
CA THR A 110 35.57 -3.31 4.53
C THR A 110 35.20 -4.12 3.28
N ARG A 111 33.91 -4.31 3.03
CA ARG A 111 33.39 -4.75 1.73
C ARG A 111 33.38 -3.55 0.79
N TYR A 112 34.33 -3.50 -0.14
CA TYR A 112 34.30 -2.55 -1.26
C TYR A 112 33.09 -2.84 -2.16
N ILE A 113 31.98 -2.17 -1.88
CA ILE A 113 30.78 -2.18 -2.71
C ILE A 113 31.07 -1.37 -3.97
N ARG A 114 30.81 -1.95 -5.15
CA ARG A 114 30.94 -1.22 -6.42
C ARG A 114 29.93 -0.08 -6.43
N ARG A 115 30.44 1.14 -6.28
CA ARG A 115 29.72 2.39 -6.56
C ARG A 115 29.66 2.60 -8.08
N GLN A 116 28.84 3.52 -8.55
CA GLN A 116 28.72 3.87 -9.98
C GLN A 116 28.37 2.64 -10.85
N ILE A 117 27.16 2.11 -10.64
CA ILE A 117 26.51 1.08 -11.47
C ILE A 117 25.32 1.72 -12.20
N PHE A 118 25.40 1.84 -13.51
CA PHE A 118 24.37 2.42 -14.37
C PHE A 118 24.15 1.57 -15.63
N GLN A 119 22.87 1.33 -15.96
CA GLN A 119 22.45 0.77 -17.25
C GLN A 119 22.71 1.79 -18.36
N GLN A 120 23.34 1.31 -19.44
CA GLN A 120 23.54 2.06 -20.69
C GLN A 120 22.55 1.64 -21.79
N SER A 121 22.17 0.37 -21.79
CA SER A 121 21.18 -0.18 -22.74
C SER A 121 20.53 -1.44 -22.19
N TYR A 122 19.28 -1.70 -22.58
CA TYR A 122 18.59 -2.98 -22.32
C TYR A 122 18.26 -3.69 -23.63
N GLN A 123 18.00 -4.99 -23.56
CA GLN A 123 17.41 -5.81 -24.60
C GLN A 123 16.32 -6.66 -23.96
N LEU A 124 15.08 -6.51 -24.43
CA LEU A 124 13.98 -7.40 -24.05
C LEU A 124 14.04 -8.68 -24.89
N HIS A 125 13.54 -9.78 -24.31
CA HIS A 125 13.32 -11.05 -25.01
C HIS A 125 11.92 -11.53 -24.64
N VAL A 126 11.12 -11.94 -25.64
CA VAL A 126 9.71 -12.34 -25.45
C VAL A 126 9.43 -13.69 -26.12
N SER A 127 8.62 -14.54 -25.49
CA SER A 127 8.11 -15.80 -26.03
C SER A 127 6.59 -15.89 -25.87
N SER A 128 5.93 -16.42 -26.88
CA SER A 128 4.47 -16.56 -27.01
C SER A 128 3.91 -17.91 -26.55
N LEU A 129 4.77 -18.80 -26.04
CA LEU A 129 4.43 -20.13 -25.55
C LEU A 129 5.30 -20.46 -24.33
N SER A 130 4.74 -21.21 -23.38
CA SER A 130 5.42 -21.66 -22.15
C SER A 130 6.62 -22.59 -22.40
N THR A 131 6.67 -23.25 -23.56
CA THR A 131 7.65 -24.30 -23.89
C THR A 131 8.48 -24.03 -25.15
N SER A 132 8.24 -22.93 -25.90
CA SER A 132 8.97 -22.73 -27.15
C SER A 132 10.39 -22.21 -26.92
N SER A 133 11.38 -22.87 -27.52
CA SER A 133 12.78 -22.41 -27.57
C SER A 133 13.00 -21.17 -28.45
N GLN A 134 11.97 -20.67 -29.13
CA GLN A 134 12.03 -19.54 -30.06
C GLN A 134 11.74 -18.21 -29.37
N TRP A 135 12.73 -17.71 -28.63
CA TRP A 135 12.73 -16.35 -28.10
C TRP A 135 12.78 -15.32 -29.24
N LYS A 136 11.91 -14.31 -29.19
CA LYS A 136 12.01 -13.12 -30.01
C LYS A 136 12.88 -12.08 -29.30
N ASP A 137 14.08 -11.89 -29.82
CA ASP A 137 14.99 -10.83 -29.41
C ASP A 137 14.49 -9.46 -29.88
N CYS A 138 14.31 -8.52 -28.95
CA CYS A 138 13.83 -7.17 -29.25
C CYS A 138 14.93 -6.25 -29.84
N GLY A 139 16.20 -6.65 -29.69
CA GLY A 139 17.37 -5.82 -29.99
C GLY A 139 17.75 -4.90 -28.82
N TRP A 140 18.94 -4.30 -28.89
CA TRP A 140 19.44 -3.37 -27.88
C TRP A 140 18.86 -1.97 -28.05
N VAL A 141 18.27 -1.44 -26.97
CA VAL A 141 17.77 -0.07 -26.84
C VAL A 141 18.69 0.71 -25.91
N ALA A 142 19.26 1.82 -26.40
CA ALA A 142 20.11 2.70 -25.60
C ALA A 142 19.26 3.62 -24.71
N SER A 143 18.95 3.15 -23.50
CA SER A 143 18.31 3.93 -22.44
C SER A 143 18.69 3.41 -21.04
N ASN A 144 18.64 4.30 -20.04
CA ASN A 144 18.76 4.02 -18.62
C ASN A 144 17.39 3.83 -17.92
N ASP A 145 16.30 3.72 -18.68
CA ASP A 145 14.97 3.37 -18.17
C ASP A 145 14.93 1.92 -17.67
N THR A 146 14.41 1.72 -16.47
CA THR A 146 14.28 0.39 -15.82
C THR A 146 12.85 0.10 -15.37
N SER A 147 11.91 1.03 -15.59
CA SER A 147 10.53 0.89 -15.10
C SER A 147 9.53 1.40 -16.13
N LEU A 148 8.40 0.70 -16.23
CA LEU A 148 7.26 1.03 -17.08
C LEU A 148 7.59 1.12 -18.59
N VAL A 149 8.62 0.39 -19.01
CA VAL A 149 9.08 0.30 -20.40
C VAL A 149 8.04 -0.49 -21.22
N PRO A 150 7.54 0.01 -22.35
CA PRO A 150 6.61 -0.74 -23.19
C PRO A 150 7.23 -2.04 -23.72
N LEU A 151 6.49 -3.16 -23.66
CA LEU A 151 6.89 -4.46 -24.20
C LEU A 151 6.69 -4.51 -25.72
N GLU A 152 7.37 -3.61 -26.43
CA GLU A 152 7.34 -3.50 -27.89
C GLU A 152 8.68 -3.90 -28.53
N CYS A 153 8.64 -4.43 -29.75
CA CYS A 153 9.83 -4.54 -30.58
C CYS A 153 9.51 -4.70 -32.08
N LYS A 154 10.55 -4.62 -32.91
CA LYS A 154 10.41 -4.59 -34.37
C LYS A 154 9.74 -5.88 -34.91
N GLY A 155 8.51 -5.71 -35.40
CA GLY A 155 7.70 -6.82 -35.92
C GLY A 155 7.26 -7.82 -34.85
N LEU A 156 7.18 -7.41 -33.57
CA LEU A 156 6.21 -7.99 -32.65
C LEU A 156 4.87 -7.33 -32.95
N THR A 157 3.84 -8.13 -33.19
CA THR A 157 2.47 -7.61 -33.29
C THR A 157 1.97 -7.26 -31.89
N PRO A 158 1.21 -6.17 -31.70
CA PRO A 158 0.50 -5.92 -30.45
C PRO A 158 -0.35 -7.14 -30.07
N ILE A 159 -0.38 -7.45 -28.78
CA ILE A 159 -1.06 -8.61 -28.22
C ILE A 159 -2.58 -8.43 -28.41
N SER A 160 -3.24 -9.44 -28.98
CA SER A 160 -4.68 -9.44 -29.24
C SER A 160 -5.34 -10.82 -29.07
N THR A 161 -4.62 -11.75 -28.42
CA THR A 161 -5.05 -13.13 -28.22
C THR A 161 -5.39 -13.35 -26.74
N SER A 162 -6.60 -13.84 -26.49
CA SER A 162 -7.10 -14.17 -25.15
C SER A 162 -6.40 -15.40 -24.57
N ASP A 163 -6.35 -15.48 -23.24
CA ASP A 163 -5.83 -16.62 -22.48
C ASP A 163 -4.44 -17.14 -22.95
N MET A 164 -3.52 -16.21 -23.21
CA MET A 164 -2.22 -16.47 -23.80
C MET A 164 -1.11 -16.29 -22.75
N ASN A 165 -0.30 -17.32 -22.54
CA ASN A 165 0.92 -17.22 -21.73
C ASN A 165 2.02 -16.47 -22.52
N VAL A 166 2.46 -15.32 -22.01
CA VAL A 166 3.56 -14.53 -22.57
C VAL A 166 4.71 -14.51 -21.59
N SER A 167 5.81 -15.16 -21.95
CA SER A 167 7.05 -15.18 -21.15
C SER A 167 7.99 -14.07 -21.59
N TRP A 168 8.65 -13.40 -20.65
CA TRP A 168 9.65 -12.38 -20.96
C TRP A 168 10.84 -12.40 -19.99
N LYS A 169 11.97 -11.86 -20.46
CA LYS A 169 13.18 -11.58 -19.68
C LYS A 169 13.90 -10.36 -20.25
N VAL A 170 14.86 -9.81 -19.52
CA VAL A 170 15.66 -8.65 -19.94
C VAL A 170 17.16 -8.90 -19.77
N SER A 171 17.91 -8.61 -20.83
CA SER A 171 19.36 -8.42 -20.79
C SER A 171 19.68 -6.94 -20.59
N VAL A 172 20.61 -6.62 -19.70
CA VAL A 172 21.02 -5.26 -19.33
C VAL A 172 22.51 -5.13 -19.53
N LYS A 173 22.94 -4.05 -20.21
CA LYS A 173 24.35 -3.66 -20.33
C LYS A 173 24.66 -2.52 -19.39
N LEU A 174 25.72 -2.69 -18.60
CA LEU A 174 26.22 -1.71 -17.65
C LEU A 174 27.32 -0.82 -18.25
N ASP A 175 27.68 0.24 -17.51
CA ASP A 175 28.74 1.21 -17.81
C ASP A 175 30.14 0.60 -18.05
N ASP A 176 30.53 -0.44 -17.32
CA ASP A 176 31.76 -1.22 -17.56
C ASP A 176 31.70 -2.12 -18.81
N GLY A 177 30.58 -2.08 -19.55
CA GLY A 177 30.33 -2.89 -20.74
C GLY A 177 29.92 -4.34 -20.43
N SER A 178 29.83 -4.73 -19.16
CA SER A 178 29.32 -6.04 -18.77
C SER A 178 27.83 -6.19 -19.14
N VAL A 179 27.41 -7.44 -19.35
CA VAL A 179 26.00 -7.78 -19.62
C VAL A 179 25.53 -8.76 -18.55
N ILE A 180 24.39 -8.45 -17.95
CA ILE A 180 23.68 -9.28 -16.98
C ILE A 180 22.27 -9.56 -17.52
N GLU A 181 21.75 -10.76 -17.27
CA GLU A 181 20.42 -11.18 -17.71
C GLU A 181 19.55 -11.54 -16.49
N SER A 182 18.25 -11.26 -16.58
CA SER A 182 17.27 -11.64 -15.57
C SER A 182 16.89 -13.12 -15.62
N GLY A 183 16.20 -13.59 -14.58
CA GLY A 183 15.33 -14.77 -14.71
C GLY A 183 14.21 -14.52 -15.73
N VAL A 184 13.55 -15.60 -16.15
CA VAL A 184 12.30 -15.54 -16.94
C VAL A 184 11.11 -15.36 -16.00
N VAL A 185 10.21 -14.46 -16.34
CA VAL A 185 8.86 -14.36 -15.76
C VAL A 185 7.82 -14.49 -16.87
N PHE A 186 6.54 -14.60 -16.51
CA PHE A 186 5.44 -14.63 -17.47
C PHE A 186 4.29 -13.73 -17.01
N PHE A 187 3.39 -13.39 -17.91
CA PHE A 187 2.04 -12.97 -17.58
C PHE A 187 1.06 -13.74 -18.46
N ARG A 188 -0.21 -13.85 -18.05
CA ARG A 188 -1.27 -14.43 -18.89
C ARG A 188 -2.23 -13.33 -19.32
N THR A 189 -2.61 -13.31 -20.59
CA THR A 189 -3.55 -12.31 -21.11
C THR A 189 -4.96 -12.51 -20.57
N GLY A 190 -5.73 -11.43 -20.59
CA GLY A 190 -7.17 -11.44 -20.29
C GLY A 190 -7.98 -11.88 -21.51
N ILE A 191 -9.23 -11.48 -21.55
CA ILE A 191 -10.12 -11.66 -22.69
C ILE A 191 -10.01 -10.42 -23.59
N PHE A 192 -9.51 -10.62 -24.81
CA PHE A 192 -9.58 -9.64 -25.90
C PHE A 192 -10.84 -9.87 -26.72
N GLY A 193 -11.63 -8.81 -26.93
CA GLY A 193 -12.89 -8.87 -27.69
C GLY A 193 -14.12 -9.14 -26.80
N PRO A 194 -15.26 -9.52 -27.40
CA PRO A 194 -16.47 -9.85 -26.65
C PRO A 194 -16.32 -11.16 -25.87
N TRP A 195 -17.01 -11.27 -24.74
CA TRP A 195 -17.14 -12.54 -24.01
C TRP A 195 -18.03 -13.52 -24.78
N ASN A 196 -17.77 -14.82 -24.59
CA ASN A 196 -18.60 -15.89 -25.14
C ASN A 196 -19.72 -16.29 -24.19
N ALA A 197 -19.50 -16.12 -22.88
CA ALA A 197 -20.49 -16.40 -21.84
C ALA A 197 -21.61 -15.35 -21.76
N GLN A 198 -22.72 -15.74 -21.14
CA GLN A 198 -23.88 -14.90 -20.90
C GLN A 198 -23.99 -14.58 -19.40
N TRP A 199 -24.57 -13.42 -19.08
CA TRP A 199 -24.92 -13.08 -17.70
C TRP A 199 -26.12 -13.90 -17.22
N ILE A 200 -26.03 -14.53 -16.05
CA ILE A 200 -27.09 -15.36 -15.47
C ILE A 200 -27.49 -14.92 -14.05
N SER A 201 -28.76 -15.17 -13.72
CA SER A 201 -29.42 -15.00 -12.43
C SER A 201 -30.10 -16.31 -12.05
N GLY A 202 -30.21 -16.61 -10.75
CA GLY A 202 -30.91 -17.82 -10.30
C GLY A 202 -32.36 -17.89 -10.79
N TRP A 203 -33.05 -16.74 -10.82
CA TRP A 203 -34.41 -16.61 -11.32
C TRP A 203 -34.71 -15.22 -11.89
N GLY A 204 -35.86 -15.12 -12.55
CA GLY A 204 -36.50 -13.85 -12.92
C GLY A 204 -37.00 -13.02 -11.72
N TRP A 205 -37.41 -11.80 -12.04
CA TRP A 205 -37.48 -10.61 -11.18
C TRP A 205 -38.51 -10.63 -10.02
N ASP A 206 -39.48 -11.54 -10.01
CA ASP A 206 -40.74 -11.34 -9.28
C ASP A 206 -40.70 -11.54 -7.73
N ASN A 207 -39.61 -12.08 -7.15
CA ASN A 207 -39.47 -12.33 -5.70
C ASN A 207 -38.11 -11.84 -5.16
N VAL A 208 -37.90 -10.53 -5.04
CA VAL A 208 -36.59 -9.94 -4.71
C VAL A 208 -36.01 -10.44 -3.37
N ASP A 209 -36.80 -10.45 -2.30
CA ASP A 209 -36.29 -10.69 -0.93
C ASP A 209 -35.81 -12.14 -0.67
N GLU A 210 -36.30 -13.13 -1.42
CA GLU A 210 -35.92 -14.54 -1.25
C GLU A 210 -34.66 -14.92 -2.05
N LYS A 211 -34.25 -14.08 -3.01
CA LYS A 211 -33.33 -14.40 -4.13
C LYS A 211 -31.94 -13.77 -4.02
N GLN A 212 -31.58 -13.16 -2.89
CA GLN A 212 -30.24 -12.59 -2.63
C GLN A 212 -29.17 -13.60 -2.22
N ARG A 213 -29.44 -14.90 -2.37
CA ARG A 213 -28.69 -16.01 -1.73
C ARG A 213 -28.43 -17.19 -2.69
N THR A 214 -28.13 -16.88 -3.94
CA THR A 214 -28.02 -17.85 -5.04
C THR A 214 -26.73 -18.66 -4.96
N LEU A 215 -26.88 -19.98 -5.03
CA LEU A 215 -25.84 -20.93 -5.43
C LEU A 215 -26.03 -21.30 -6.90
N PHE A 216 -24.95 -21.52 -7.62
CA PHE A 216 -24.93 -22.07 -8.98
C PHE A 216 -23.99 -23.29 -9.05
N ARG A 217 -24.32 -24.32 -9.83
CA ARG A 217 -23.41 -25.42 -10.19
C ARG A 217 -23.55 -25.82 -11.66
N ARG A 218 -22.46 -26.36 -12.22
CA ARG A 218 -22.42 -26.93 -13.57
C ARG A 218 -21.43 -28.08 -13.61
N GLU A 219 -21.91 -29.25 -14.06
CA GLU A 219 -21.05 -30.40 -14.35
C GLU A 219 -20.57 -30.37 -15.80
N PHE A 220 -19.36 -30.87 -16.05
CA PHE A 220 -18.79 -30.98 -17.38
C PHE A 220 -17.71 -32.07 -17.45
N ALA A 221 -17.64 -32.76 -18.58
CA ALA A 221 -16.55 -33.68 -18.89
C ALA A 221 -15.38 -32.93 -19.52
N LEU A 222 -14.15 -33.37 -19.26
CA LEU A 222 -12.95 -32.99 -19.99
C LEU A 222 -12.25 -34.26 -20.47
N THR A 223 -12.27 -34.54 -21.77
CA THR A 223 -11.42 -35.58 -22.35
C THR A 223 -10.01 -35.04 -22.57
N LYS A 224 -8.98 -35.88 -22.38
CA LYS A 224 -7.66 -35.59 -22.96
C LYS A 224 -7.81 -35.32 -24.46
N PRO A 225 -7.29 -34.20 -24.99
CA PRO A 225 -7.15 -34.01 -26.42
C PRO A 225 -6.35 -35.17 -27.03
N ASN A 226 -6.76 -35.63 -28.21
CA ASN A 226 -5.98 -36.61 -28.98
C ASN A 226 -4.62 -35.98 -29.37
N ILE A 227 -3.58 -36.28 -28.59
CA ILE A 227 -2.20 -35.87 -28.89
C ILE A 227 -1.76 -36.62 -30.14
N ASP A 228 -1.50 -35.89 -31.23
CA ASP A 228 -0.84 -36.44 -32.40
C ASP A 228 0.57 -36.93 -32.00
N THR A 229 0.76 -38.25 -31.95
CA THR A 229 1.96 -38.94 -31.41
C THR A 229 3.20 -38.82 -32.31
N SER A 230 3.37 -37.68 -32.98
CA SER A 230 4.62 -37.30 -33.63
C SER A 230 5.72 -37.17 -32.56
N PRO A 231 6.87 -37.86 -32.70
CA PRO A 231 7.83 -38.04 -31.60
C PRO A 231 8.68 -36.77 -31.36
N ILE A 232 8.14 -35.84 -30.59
CA ILE A 232 8.90 -34.76 -29.95
C ILE A 232 9.45 -35.30 -28.63
N HIS A 233 10.78 -35.29 -28.49
CA HIS A 233 11.47 -35.78 -27.30
C HIS A 233 11.42 -34.77 -26.14
N ASP A 234 11.32 -35.35 -24.93
CA ASP A 234 11.44 -34.75 -23.60
C ASP A 234 10.40 -33.69 -23.16
N ASN A 235 9.76 -34.04 -22.03
CA ASN A 235 8.92 -33.24 -21.14
C ASN A 235 7.51 -32.86 -21.62
N ALA A 236 6.54 -33.26 -20.80
CA ALA A 236 5.10 -33.24 -21.06
C ALA A 236 4.55 -31.90 -21.55
N VAL A 237 3.63 -31.98 -22.52
CA VAL A 237 2.64 -30.92 -22.78
C VAL A 237 1.63 -30.94 -21.64
N ASN A 238 1.92 -30.21 -20.57
CA ASN A 238 0.94 -29.94 -19.54
C ASN A 238 -0.13 -29.01 -20.11
N HIS A 239 -1.38 -29.48 -20.13
CA HIS A 239 -2.55 -28.61 -20.34
C HIS A 239 -2.53 -27.46 -19.32
N TYR A 240 -3.08 -26.31 -19.68
CA TYR A 240 -3.35 -25.23 -18.74
C TYR A 240 -4.82 -24.82 -18.78
N ALA A 241 -5.33 -24.33 -17.65
CA ALA A 241 -6.70 -23.84 -17.56
C ALA A 241 -6.77 -22.51 -16.81
N THR A 242 -7.60 -21.62 -17.34
CA THR A 242 -7.77 -20.26 -16.82
C THR A 242 -9.26 -19.98 -16.63
N LEU A 243 -9.63 -19.61 -15.41
CA LEU A 243 -10.97 -19.18 -15.08
C LEU A 243 -11.06 -17.65 -15.15
N PHE A 244 -11.99 -17.14 -15.94
CA PHE A 244 -12.39 -15.74 -15.96
C PHE A 244 -13.79 -15.61 -15.36
N VAL A 245 -13.97 -14.76 -14.33
CA VAL A 245 -15.25 -14.64 -13.62
C VAL A 245 -15.52 -13.22 -13.13
N ALA A 246 -16.78 -12.78 -13.22
CA ALA A 246 -17.28 -11.58 -12.55
C ALA A 246 -18.65 -11.84 -11.93
N GLY A 247 -18.81 -11.41 -10.67
CA GLY A 247 -20.10 -11.28 -10.02
C GLY A 247 -20.56 -9.81 -10.03
N LEU A 248 -21.81 -9.55 -10.40
CA LEU A 248 -22.48 -8.31 -10.02
C LEU A 248 -22.90 -8.45 -8.55
N GLY A 249 -22.10 -7.86 -7.68
CA GLY A 249 -22.08 -8.15 -6.24
C GLY A 249 -20.71 -8.70 -5.88
N TYR A 250 -20.67 -9.83 -5.17
CA TYR A 250 -19.46 -10.61 -4.95
C TYR A 250 -19.65 -12.08 -5.33
N ASN A 251 -18.54 -12.80 -5.52
CA ASN A 251 -18.53 -14.21 -5.90
C ASN A 251 -17.47 -15.00 -5.12
N HIS A 252 -17.77 -16.26 -4.81
CA HIS A 252 -16.80 -17.28 -4.44
C HIS A 252 -17.00 -18.51 -5.31
N VAL A 253 -16.00 -18.83 -6.14
CA VAL A 253 -16.00 -20.01 -7.02
C VAL A 253 -15.34 -21.19 -6.33
N TYR A 254 -15.86 -22.38 -6.62
CA TYR A 254 -15.31 -23.67 -6.25
C TYR A 254 -15.17 -24.53 -7.52
N LEU A 255 -14.14 -25.37 -7.56
CA LEU A 255 -13.94 -26.38 -8.59
C LEU A 255 -13.63 -27.70 -7.88
N ASN A 256 -14.41 -28.75 -8.15
CA ASN A 256 -14.28 -30.06 -7.52
C ASN A 256 -14.21 -30.00 -5.98
N GLY A 257 -15.04 -29.14 -5.37
CA GLY A 257 -15.09 -28.89 -3.92
C GLY A 257 -14.07 -27.89 -3.37
N ILE A 258 -13.00 -27.57 -4.12
CA ILE A 258 -11.90 -26.70 -3.69
C ILE A 258 -12.23 -25.24 -4.03
N LYS A 259 -12.06 -24.30 -3.09
CA LYS A 259 -12.23 -22.86 -3.36
C LYS A 259 -11.16 -22.41 -4.37
N VAL A 260 -11.60 -21.72 -5.43
CA VAL A 260 -10.69 -21.13 -6.42
C VAL A 260 -10.14 -19.81 -5.87
N GLY A 261 -8.82 -19.72 -5.76
CA GLY A 261 -8.12 -18.53 -5.30
C GLY A 261 -8.33 -18.17 -3.82
N ASP A 262 -7.69 -17.08 -3.41
CA ASP A 262 -7.67 -16.58 -2.03
C ASP A 262 -8.29 -15.17 -1.88
N HIS A 263 -8.87 -14.63 -2.96
CA HIS A 263 -9.54 -13.34 -2.97
C HIS A 263 -10.82 -13.41 -2.10
N GLN A 264 -11.12 -12.30 -1.43
CA GLN A 264 -12.36 -12.07 -0.67
C GLN A 264 -13.02 -10.79 -1.20
N LEU A 265 -14.34 -10.63 -1.05
CA LEU A 265 -15.08 -9.43 -1.52
C LEU A 265 -14.76 -9.07 -2.99
N ASP A 266 -14.77 -10.10 -3.84
CA ASP A 266 -14.30 -10.07 -5.23
C ASP A 266 -15.50 -10.20 -6.21
N PRO A 267 -15.56 -9.47 -7.34
CA PRO A 267 -14.62 -8.46 -7.80
C PRO A 267 -14.75 -7.12 -7.04
N GLY A 268 -13.72 -6.29 -7.17
CA GLY A 268 -13.65 -4.96 -6.55
C GLY A 268 -14.72 -3.98 -7.05
N TRP A 269 -14.95 -2.93 -6.25
CA TRP A 269 -16.07 -2.02 -6.45
C TRP A 269 -15.87 -1.06 -7.63
N THR A 270 -16.80 -1.13 -8.60
CA THR A 270 -16.90 -0.20 -9.73
C THR A 270 -18.25 0.51 -9.83
N ASN A 271 -18.36 1.47 -10.74
CA ASN A 271 -19.67 1.85 -11.27
C ASN A 271 -20.15 0.77 -12.26
N TYR A 272 -20.87 -0.23 -11.73
CA TYR A 272 -21.38 -1.39 -12.48
C TYR A 272 -22.19 -1.05 -13.74
N THR A 273 -22.75 0.15 -13.88
CA THR A 273 -23.48 0.57 -15.11
C THR A 273 -22.56 0.97 -16.27
N LYS A 274 -21.26 1.19 -16.00
CA LYS A 274 -20.25 1.60 -17.00
C LYS A 274 -19.19 0.53 -17.20
N LYS A 275 -18.67 -0.02 -16.10
CA LYS A 275 -17.59 -1.03 -16.08
C LYS A 275 -17.83 -2.04 -14.97
N VAL A 276 -17.57 -3.31 -15.27
CA VAL A 276 -17.54 -4.41 -14.30
C VAL A 276 -16.15 -5.04 -14.36
N TRP A 277 -15.55 -5.30 -13.20
CA TRP A 277 -14.27 -6.00 -13.14
C TRP A 277 -14.45 -7.51 -13.13
N TYR A 278 -13.55 -8.23 -13.80
CA TYR A 278 -13.44 -9.69 -13.73
C TYR A 278 -12.09 -10.10 -13.14
N SER A 279 -12.11 -11.15 -12.33
CA SER A 279 -10.91 -11.81 -11.82
C SER A 279 -10.48 -12.94 -12.74
N THR A 280 -9.18 -13.20 -12.77
CA THR A 280 -8.56 -14.26 -13.57
C THR A 280 -7.75 -15.18 -12.65
N TYR A 281 -8.02 -16.48 -12.71
CA TYR A 281 -7.37 -17.49 -11.87
C TYR A 281 -6.78 -18.61 -12.73
N ASP A 282 -5.57 -19.06 -12.42
CA ASP A 282 -5.10 -20.36 -12.92
C ASP A 282 -5.78 -21.47 -12.12
N VAL A 283 -6.44 -22.39 -12.83
CA VAL A 283 -7.18 -23.52 -12.23
C VAL A 283 -6.70 -24.88 -12.77
N THR A 284 -5.53 -24.90 -13.43
CA THR A 284 -4.94 -26.08 -14.07
C THR A 284 -4.90 -27.30 -13.15
N ASN A 285 -4.43 -27.10 -11.92
CA ASN A 285 -4.25 -28.17 -10.92
C ASN A 285 -5.52 -28.52 -10.14
N LEU A 286 -6.69 -27.97 -10.52
CA LEU A 286 -7.98 -28.23 -9.89
C LEU A 286 -8.93 -29.06 -10.79
N LEU A 287 -8.53 -29.33 -12.03
CA LEU A 287 -9.31 -30.08 -13.01
C LEU A 287 -8.91 -31.55 -13.06
N HIS A 288 -9.90 -32.40 -13.27
CA HIS A 288 -9.74 -33.79 -13.69
C HIS A 288 -9.84 -33.88 -15.21
N PHE A 289 -9.13 -34.82 -15.81
CA PHE A 289 -9.20 -35.13 -17.24
C PHE A 289 -9.43 -36.63 -17.39
N ASP A 290 -10.44 -37.01 -18.16
CA ASP A 290 -10.63 -38.36 -18.64
C ASP A 290 -9.43 -38.76 -19.52
N ASP A 291 -8.74 -39.83 -19.14
CA ASP A 291 -7.59 -40.35 -19.88
C ASP A 291 -7.93 -41.46 -20.86
N GLY A 292 -9.16 -41.98 -20.83
CA GLY A 292 -9.68 -42.91 -21.81
C GLY A 292 -9.09 -44.32 -21.75
N GLU A 293 -8.37 -44.69 -20.69
CA GLU A 293 -8.04 -46.11 -20.45
C GLU A 293 -9.23 -46.81 -19.78
N GLU A 294 -9.73 -47.90 -20.37
CA GLU A 294 -10.65 -48.80 -19.67
C GLU A 294 -9.93 -49.40 -18.46
N LEU A 295 -10.15 -48.84 -17.27
CA LEU A 295 -9.69 -49.37 -15.99
C LEU A 295 -10.41 -50.70 -15.70
N ALA A 296 -9.86 -51.78 -16.26
CA ALA A 296 -10.39 -53.12 -16.10
C ALA A 296 -10.21 -53.63 -14.65
N THR A 297 -11.20 -53.35 -13.79
CA THR A 297 -11.28 -53.86 -12.42
C THR A 297 -12.57 -54.63 -12.17
N ASP A 298 -12.44 -55.88 -11.71
CA ASP A 298 -13.55 -56.73 -11.23
C ASP A 298 -13.99 -56.33 -9.79
N ASP A 299 -14.21 -55.04 -9.51
CA ASP A 299 -14.63 -54.55 -8.18
C ASP A 299 -15.80 -53.56 -8.27
N ASP A 300 -16.79 -53.68 -7.38
CA ASP A 300 -18.14 -53.08 -7.50
C ASP A 300 -18.21 -51.58 -7.07
N SER A 301 -17.10 -50.84 -7.20
CA SER A 301 -16.98 -49.44 -6.79
C SER A 301 -17.15 -48.46 -7.97
N ASN A 302 -18.33 -47.85 -8.09
CA ASN A 302 -18.71 -46.85 -9.11
C ASN A 302 -17.95 -45.49 -8.99
N ASP A 303 -16.61 -45.47 -8.86
CA ASP A 303 -15.80 -44.25 -8.71
C ASP A 303 -15.14 -43.78 -10.03
N ASP A 304 -15.53 -44.38 -11.17
CA ASP A 304 -14.98 -44.15 -12.51
C ASP A 304 -15.37 -42.80 -13.15
N ASN A 305 -16.00 -41.89 -12.41
CA ASN A 305 -16.58 -40.66 -12.98
C ASN A 305 -15.57 -39.50 -13.00
N THR A 306 -14.85 -39.37 -14.11
CA THR A 306 -13.81 -38.35 -14.36
C THR A 306 -14.34 -36.92 -14.63
N ASN A 307 -15.65 -36.69 -14.45
CA ASN A 307 -16.27 -35.37 -14.61
C ASN A 307 -15.76 -34.33 -13.59
N ASN A 308 -15.96 -33.06 -13.96
CA ASN A 308 -15.68 -31.90 -13.14
C ASN A 308 -16.98 -31.19 -12.74
N VAL A 309 -16.96 -30.54 -11.58
CA VAL A 309 -18.02 -29.62 -11.14
C VAL A 309 -17.42 -28.25 -10.84
N ILE A 310 -17.91 -27.23 -11.55
CA ILE A 310 -17.69 -25.83 -11.21
C ILE A 310 -18.93 -25.29 -10.51
N ALA A 311 -18.73 -24.57 -9.41
CA ALA A 311 -19.82 -24.09 -8.56
C ALA A 311 -19.53 -22.70 -8.01
N VAL A 312 -20.54 -21.85 -7.88
CA VAL A 312 -20.39 -20.44 -7.48
C VAL A 312 -21.42 -20.06 -6.43
N MET A 313 -20.97 -19.41 -5.37
CA MET A 313 -21.82 -18.74 -4.38
C MET A 313 -21.72 -17.23 -4.60
N LEU A 314 -22.85 -16.52 -4.67
CA LEU A 314 -22.86 -15.06 -4.81
C LEU A 314 -23.22 -14.32 -3.51
N GLY A 315 -22.74 -13.08 -3.40
CA GLY A 315 -23.08 -12.11 -2.36
C GLY A 315 -23.56 -10.77 -2.93
N ASN A 316 -24.26 -9.98 -2.13
CA ASN A 316 -24.86 -8.70 -2.51
C ASN A 316 -23.81 -7.63 -2.82
N GLY A 317 -22.73 -7.59 -2.04
CA GLY A 317 -21.65 -6.60 -2.13
C GLY A 317 -22.13 -5.16 -2.28
N TRP A 318 -21.49 -4.39 -3.17
CA TRP A 318 -21.93 -3.04 -3.54
C TRP A 318 -23.01 -2.99 -4.62
N TRP A 319 -23.37 -4.13 -5.22
CA TRP A 319 -24.42 -4.21 -6.23
C TRP A 319 -25.80 -4.06 -5.60
N SER A 320 -26.14 -4.96 -4.66
CA SER A 320 -27.42 -5.00 -3.96
C SER A 320 -27.27 -4.59 -2.49
N CYS A 321 -26.46 -3.55 -2.22
CA CYS A 321 -26.09 -3.16 -0.85
C CYS A 321 -27.25 -2.64 0.04
N GLY A 322 -28.43 -2.41 -0.56
CA GLY A 322 -29.57 -1.74 0.04
C GLY A 322 -29.43 -0.21 0.08
N PRO A 323 -30.42 0.51 0.63
CA PRO A 323 -30.22 1.90 1.00
C PRO A 323 -29.25 1.96 2.20
N PRO A 324 -28.30 2.92 2.26
CA PRO A 324 -27.57 3.19 3.50
C PRO A 324 -28.60 3.45 4.61
N PRO A 325 -28.57 2.70 5.71
CA PRO A 325 -29.70 2.68 6.62
C PRO A 325 -30.01 4.07 7.23
N GLY A 326 -31.25 4.29 7.65
CA GLY A 326 -31.74 5.61 8.06
C GLY A 326 -31.89 6.66 6.93
N THR A 327 -31.18 6.56 5.79
CA THR A 327 -31.19 7.61 4.74
C THR A 327 -32.36 7.50 3.76
N GLY A 328 -32.93 6.30 3.57
CA GLY A 328 -33.98 6.00 2.60
C GLY A 328 -33.58 6.09 1.12
N GLN A 329 -32.32 6.39 0.81
CA GLN A 329 -31.83 6.59 -0.57
C GLN A 329 -31.26 5.28 -1.14
N ASN A 330 -31.90 4.74 -2.18
CA ASN A 330 -31.35 3.61 -2.95
C ASN A 330 -30.22 4.11 -3.86
N TYR A 331 -28.96 4.06 -3.40
CA TYR A 331 -27.79 4.29 -4.28
C TYR A 331 -27.32 3.00 -4.97
N CYS A 332 -27.48 1.87 -4.30
CA CYS A 332 -27.30 0.53 -4.87
C CYS A 332 -28.61 0.07 -5.53
N THR A 333 -28.53 -0.94 -6.41
CA THR A 333 -29.74 -1.57 -6.94
C THR A 333 -30.40 -2.48 -5.89
N ARG A 334 -31.53 -3.09 -6.25
CA ARG A 334 -32.20 -4.17 -5.51
C ARG A 334 -32.25 -5.48 -6.29
N ASP A 335 -31.67 -5.51 -7.49
CA ASP A 335 -31.52 -6.72 -8.30
C ASP A 335 -30.80 -7.82 -7.49
N PRO A 336 -31.12 -9.11 -7.71
CA PRO A 336 -30.31 -10.19 -7.16
C PRO A 336 -28.87 -10.12 -7.74
N PRO A 337 -27.88 -10.71 -7.05
CA PRO A 337 -26.54 -10.91 -7.62
C PRO A 337 -26.58 -11.73 -8.91
N GLN A 338 -25.68 -11.42 -9.85
CA GLN A 338 -25.63 -12.02 -11.19
C GLN A 338 -24.21 -12.48 -11.52
N LEU A 339 -24.07 -13.52 -12.34
CA LEU A 339 -22.79 -14.16 -12.68
C LEU A 339 -22.50 -14.07 -14.17
N ILE A 340 -21.26 -13.78 -14.56
CA ILE A 340 -20.69 -14.18 -15.84
C ILE A 340 -19.36 -14.91 -15.60
N LEU A 341 -19.18 -16.03 -16.30
CA LEU A 341 -18.04 -16.93 -16.11
C LEU A 341 -17.66 -17.61 -17.43
N GLN A 342 -16.37 -17.67 -17.73
CA GLN A 342 -15.87 -18.60 -18.74
C GLN A 342 -14.58 -19.29 -18.27
N LEU A 343 -14.58 -20.62 -18.31
CA LEU A 343 -13.40 -21.47 -18.10
C LEU A 343 -12.78 -21.77 -19.46
N HIS A 344 -11.51 -21.41 -19.61
CA HIS A 344 -10.69 -21.76 -20.76
C HIS A 344 -9.77 -22.93 -20.42
N VAL A 345 -9.54 -23.81 -21.39
CA VAL A 345 -8.49 -24.86 -21.36
C VAL A 345 -7.69 -24.73 -22.65
N ASP A 346 -6.36 -24.65 -22.53
CA ASP A 346 -5.42 -24.41 -23.62
C ASP A 346 -5.81 -23.23 -24.55
N GLY A 347 -6.37 -22.16 -23.96
CA GLY A 347 -6.82 -20.96 -24.67
C GLY A 347 -8.18 -21.09 -25.37
N GLN A 348 -8.92 -22.20 -25.20
CA GLN A 348 -10.26 -22.40 -25.74
C GLN A 348 -11.33 -22.34 -24.64
N PRO A 349 -12.44 -21.58 -24.81
CA PRO A 349 -13.55 -21.60 -23.87
C PRO A 349 -14.27 -22.97 -23.89
N ILE A 350 -14.25 -23.69 -22.77
CA ILE A 350 -14.89 -25.02 -22.64
C ILE A 350 -16.19 -24.94 -21.82
N VAL A 351 -16.23 -24.13 -20.76
CA VAL A 351 -17.44 -23.90 -19.96
C VAL A 351 -17.76 -22.41 -19.96
N LEU A 352 -19.02 -22.09 -20.24
CA LEU A 352 -19.57 -20.73 -20.29
C LEU A 352 -20.76 -20.65 -19.33
N SER A 353 -21.01 -19.50 -18.69
CA SER A 353 -22.28 -19.25 -17.99
C SER A 353 -23.41 -19.04 -18.99
N ASP A 354 -24.48 -19.83 -18.86
CA ASP A 354 -25.68 -19.81 -19.69
C ASP A 354 -26.87 -20.44 -18.93
N GLU A 355 -28.04 -20.53 -19.56
CA GLU A 355 -29.27 -21.11 -18.96
C GLU A 355 -29.16 -22.62 -18.65
N THR A 356 -28.04 -23.30 -18.99
CA THR A 356 -27.82 -24.72 -18.67
C THR A 356 -27.14 -24.95 -17.31
N TRP A 357 -26.79 -23.87 -16.60
CA TRP A 357 -26.37 -23.94 -15.20
C TRP A 357 -27.55 -24.20 -14.29
N LEU A 358 -27.33 -24.96 -13.22
CA LEU A 358 -28.33 -25.20 -12.19
C LEU A 358 -28.13 -24.22 -11.03
N ALA A 359 -29.23 -23.79 -10.42
CA ALA A 359 -29.29 -22.77 -9.39
C ALA A 359 -30.18 -23.20 -8.21
N SER A 360 -29.81 -22.77 -7.01
CA SER A 360 -30.59 -23.02 -5.78
C SER A 360 -30.54 -21.84 -4.80
N ALA A 361 -31.63 -21.68 -4.05
CA ALA A 361 -31.77 -20.69 -2.98
C ALA A 361 -31.32 -21.21 -1.61
N ASP A 362 -30.94 -22.49 -1.51
CA ASP A 362 -30.61 -23.15 -0.24
C ASP A 362 -29.16 -22.88 0.22
N SER A 363 -28.71 -21.63 0.08
CA SER A 363 -27.43 -21.18 0.63
C SER A 363 -27.49 -21.10 2.15
N PRO A 364 -26.41 -21.47 2.87
CA PRO A 364 -26.31 -21.23 4.30
C PRO A 364 -26.19 -19.74 4.63
N ILE A 365 -25.79 -18.88 3.68
CA ILE A 365 -25.85 -17.43 3.86
C ILE A 365 -27.28 -16.97 3.57
N LEU A 366 -28.04 -16.72 4.62
CA LEU A 366 -29.43 -16.24 4.55
C LEU A 366 -29.52 -14.74 4.23
N TYR A 367 -28.52 -13.96 4.66
CA TYR A 367 -28.41 -12.53 4.42
C TYR A 367 -26.94 -12.11 4.46
N ASN A 368 -26.55 -11.16 3.63
CA ASN A 368 -25.25 -10.50 3.71
C ASN A 368 -25.35 -9.02 3.30
N SER A 369 -24.62 -8.17 4.02
CA SER A 369 -24.46 -6.75 3.71
C SER A 369 -23.18 -6.22 4.33
N LEU A 370 -22.44 -5.42 3.56
CA LEU A 370 -21.22 -4.75 4.01
C LEU A 370 -21.43 -3.89 5.26
N TYR A 371 -22.60 -3.24 5.41
CA TYR A 371 -22.91 -2.40 6.58
C TYR A 371 -23.48 -3.18 7.76
N ASN A 372 -24.30 -4.19 7.49
CA ASN A 372 -25.11 -4.83 8.54
C ASN A 372 -24.52 -6.12 9.09
N GLY A 373 -23.64 -6.78 8.35
CA GLY A 373 -23.12 -8.11 8.66
C GLY A 373 -23.79 -9.24 7.87
N GLU A 374 -23.53 -10.47 8.30
CA GLU A 374 -23.94 -11.72 7.66
C GLU A 374 -24.80 -12.59 8.59
N VAL A 375 -25.78 -13.29 8.02
CA VAL A 375 -26.59 -14.30 8.73
C VAL A 375 -26.31 -15.66 8.11
N TYR A 376 -25.71 -16.56 8.89
CA TYR A 376 -25.27 -17.88 8.46
C TYR A 376 -26.04 -18.98 9.22
N ASP A 377 -26.64 -19.92 8.49
CA ASP A 377 -27.30 -21.10 9.07
C ASP A 377 -26.54 -22.38 8.73
N SER A 378 -25.75 -22.86 9.69
CA SER A 378 -24.94 -24.07 9.52
C SER A 378 -25.77 -25.34 9.41
N ARG A 379 -27.06 -25.32 9.78
CA ARG A 379 -27.99 -26.46 9.56
C ARG A 379 -28.26 -26.66 8.08
N ILE A 380 -28.22 -25.59 7.29
CA ILE A 380 -28.29 -25.64 5.82
C ILE A 380 -26.96 -26.14 5.27
N ALA A 381 -25.82 -25.60 5.71
CA ALA A 381 -24.48 -26.06 5.28
C ALA A 381 -24.25 -27.57 5.53
N LYS A 382 -24.86 -28.11 6.60
CA LYS A 382 -24.88 -29.53 6.94
C LYS A 382 -25.80 -30.39 6.08
N ARG A 383 -26.90 -29.81 5.55
CA ARG A 383 -27.79 -30.45 4.57
C ARG A 383 -27.13 -30.48 3.19
N ILE A 384 -26.74 -29.32 2.66
CA ILE A 384 -26.17 -29.18 1.31
C ILE A 384 -24.69 -29.61 1.22
N LYS A 385 -24.23 -30.48 2.12
CA LYS A 385 -22.80 -30.80 2.26
C LYS A 385 -22.30 -31.49 1.00
N GLY A 386 -21.43 -30.80 0.25
CA GLY A 386 -20.87 -31.29 -1.01
C GLY A 386 -21.56 -30.75 -2.26
N TRP A 387 -22.47 -29.76 -2.17
CA TRP A 387 -23.13 -29.11 -3.33
C TRP A 387 -22.17 -28.68 -4.47
N ASN A 388 -20.92 -28.41 -4.13
CA ASN A 388 -19.83 -28.01 -5.01
C ASN A 388 -18.92 -29.18 -5.48
N THR A 389 -19.34 -30.44 -5.29
CA THR A 389 -18.68 -31.66 -5.78
C THR A 389 -19.60 -32.48 -6.67
N LEU A 390 -19.05 -33.53 -7.29
CA LEU A 390 -19.70 -34.40 -8.27
C LEU A 390 -20.78 -35.33 -7.69
N TYR A 391 -20.61 -35.78 -6.45
CA TYR A 391 -21.50 -36.78 -5.83
C TYR A 391 -22.64 -36.14 -5.00
N TYR A 392 -23.16 -35.01 -5.48
CA TYR A 392 -24.26 -34.29 -4.84
C TYR A 392 -25.54 -34.42 -5.67
N ASP A 393 -26.64 -34.80 -5.02
CA ASP A 393 -27.98 -34.85 -5.63
C ASP A 393 -28.54 -33.43 -5.75
N ASP A 394 -28.49 -32.88 -6.96
CA ASP A 394 -29.07 -31.58 -7.33
C ASP A 394 -30.39 -31.70 -8.11
N SER A 395 -31.08 -32.85 -8.02
CA SER A 395 -32.34 -33.08 -8.73
C SER A 395 -33.51 -32.18 -8.27
N ASP A 396 -33.32 -31.38 -7.21
CA ASP A 396 -34.21 -30.32 -6.75
C ASP A 396 -33.77 -28.89 -7.14
N TRP A 397 -32.68 -28.73 -7.90
CA TRP A 397 -32.19 -27.43 -8.40
C TRP A 397 -32.91 -27.01 -9.68
N GLU A 398 -33.07 -25.70 -9.88
CA GLU A 398 -33.74 -25.12 -11.05
C GLU A 398 -32.73 -24.62 -12.09
N MET A 399 -33.11 -24.56 -13.37
CA MET A 399 -32.25 -24.02 -14.43
C MET A 399 -32.10 -22.49 -14.28
N ALA A 400 -30.88 -21.99 -14.47
CA ALA A 400 -30.57 -20.57 -14.40
C ALA A 400 -31.27 -19.76 -15.50
N THR A 401 -31.46 -18.46 -15.24
CA THR A 401 -32.15 -17.51 -16.14
C THR A 401 -31.19 -16.44 -16.65
N LEU A 402 -31.35 -15.98 -17.90
CA LEU A 402 -30.54 -14.88 -18.42
C LEU A 402 -30.83 -13.55 -17.69
N ALA A 403 -29.76 -12.88 -17.26
CA ALA A 403 -29.83 -11.59 -16.59
C ALA A 403 -29.76 -10.42 -17.60
N THR A 404 -30.76 -9.53 -17.55
CA THR A 404 -30.95 -8.45 -18.53
C THR A 404 -31.21 -7.10 -17.85
N ASN A 405 -30.15 -6.33 -17.60
CA ASN A 405 -30.23 -4.96 -17.09
C ASN A 405 -29.14 -4.07 -17.73
N ASP A 406 -28.87 -2.91 -17.14
CA ASP A 406 -27.88 -1.96 -17.64
C ASP A 406 -26.44 -2.38 -17.32
N ALA A 407 -26.21 -3.08 -16.21
CA ALA A 407 -24.90 -3.58 -15.84
C ALA A 407 -24.46 -4.80 -16.67
N THR A 408 -25.39 -5.63 -17.13
CA THR A 408 -25.07 -6.73 -18.08
C THR A 408 -24.67 -6.23 -19.48
N ARG A 409 -24.70 -4.90 -19.71
CA ARG A 409 -24.18 -4.22 -20.93
C ARG A 409 -22.94 -3.36 -20.67
N ALA A 410 -22.40 -3.36 -19.45
CA ALA A 410 -21.20 -2.61 -19.09
C ALA A 410 -19.93 -3.22 -19.69
N ILE A 411 -18.84 -2.43 -19.73
CA ILE A 411 -17.54 -2.91 -20.20
C ILE A 411 -16.94 -3.86 -19.17
N LEU A 412 -16.74 -5.13 -19.54
CA LEU A 412 -15.94 -6.08 -18.76
C LEU A 412 -14.45 -5.78 -18.94
N ALA A 413 -13.73 -5.58 -17.83
CA ALA A 413 -12.29 -5.31 -17.81
C ALA A 413 -11.61 -6.09 -16.68
N PRO A 414 -10.34 -6.49 -16.81
CA PRO A 414 -9.68 -7.31 -15.80
C PRO A 414 -9.34 -6.53 -14.53
N GLN A 415 -9.33 -7.23 -13.40
CA GLN A 415 -8.84 -6.71 -12.12
C GLN A 415 -7.29 -6.77 -12.05
N LEU A 416 -6.61 -5.88 -12.79
CA LEU A 416 -5.15 -5.77 -12.80
C LEU A 416 -4.60 -4.92 -11.64
N PHE A 417 -5.03 -5.20 -10.42
CA PHE A 417 -4.42 -4.69 -9.18
C PHE A 417 -4.53 -5.71 -8.04
N GLU A 418 -3.92 -5.40 -6.91
CA GLU A 418 -3.86 -6.29 -5.75
C GLU A 418 -5.27 -6.56 -5.16
N PRO A 419 -5.73 -7.82 -5.11
CA PRO A 419 -7.07 -8.17 -4.66
C PRO A 419 -7.21 -7.99 -3.14
N ILE A 420 -8.46 -7.92 -2.65
CA ILE A 420 -8.73 -8.01 -1.21
C ILE A 420 -8.47 -9.45 -0.74
N ARG A 421 -7.70 -9.61 0.34
CA ARG A 421 -7.33 -10.90 0.94
C ARG A 421 -7.50 -10.91 2.44
N HIS A 422 -7.51 -12.10 3.04
CA HIS A 422 -7.21 -12.27 4.45
C HIS A 422 -5.69 -12.13 4.65
N ILE A 423 -5.25 -11.03 5.26
CA ILE A 423 -3.83 -10.61 5.28
C ILE A 423 -3.08 -11.16 6.50
N SER A 424 -3.68 -11.05 7.69
CA SER A 424 -3.09 -11.50 8.95
C SER A 424 -4.17 -11.93 9.95
N THR A 425 -3.77 -12.64 11.02
CA THR A 425 -4.68 -13.01 12.12
C THR A 425 -4.17 -12.46 13.45
N ARG A 426 -5.11 -12.09 14.31
CA ARG A 426 -4.85 -11.43 15.60
C ARG A 426 -5.65 -12.11 16.70
N SER A 427 -4.95 -12.78 17.62
CA SER A 427 -5.50 -13.26 18.89
C SER A 427 -5.93 -12.08 19.79
N PRO A 428 -6.90 -12.26 20.69
CA PRO A 428 -7.30 -11.22 21.62
C PRO A 428 -6.23 -10.93 22.68
N ILE A 429 -6.20 -9.68 23.16
CA ILE A 429 -5.40 -9.28 24.33
C ILE A 429 -6.20 -9.37 25.64
N SER A 430 -7.54 -9.35 25.58
CA SER A 430 -8.40 -9.71 26.71
C SER A 430 -9.78 -10.20 26.26
N ILE A 431 -10.44 -10.97 27.13
CA ILE A 431 -11.86 -11.32 27.03
C ILE A 431 -12.48 -10.96 28.39
N VAL A 432 -13.46 -10.05 28.40
CA VAL A 432 -14.19 -9.61 29.59
C VAL A 432 -15.59 -10.20 29.56
N VAL A 433 -16.05 -10.83 30.65
CA VAL A 433 -17.29 -11.60 30.70
C VAL A 433 -18.28 -11.00 31.69
N ALA A 434 -19.54 -10.86 31.27
CA ALA A 434 -20.68 -10.48 32.09
C ALA A 434 -21.82 -11.51 31.99
N GLY A 435 -22.69 -11.54 33.00
CA GLY A 435 -23.79 -12.50 33.08
C GLY A 435 -23.34 -13.93 33.41
N ASN A 436 -24.18 -14.92 33.10
CA ASN A 436 -23.89 -16.35 33.21
C ASN A 436 -24.96 -17.19 32.47
N GLY A 437 -24.63 -18.44 32.18
CA GLY A 437 -25.50 -19.36 31.45
C GLY A 437 -25.88 -18.77 30.08
N ASP A 438 -27.13 -18.92 29.69
CA ASP A 438 -27.62 -18.44 28.38
C ASP A 438 -27.68 -16.89 28.29
N ASN A 439 -27.44 -16.17 29.39
CA ASN A 439 -27.29 -14.71 29.44
C ASN A 439 -25.82 -14.27 29.57
N LEU A 440 -24.87 -15.09 29.12
CA LEU A 440 -23.44 -14.75 29.12
C LEU A 440 -23.10 -13.87 27.91
N THR A 441 -22.57 -12.68 28.19
CA THR A 441 -21.98 -11.76 27.23
C THR A 441 -20.48 -11.73 27.43
N GLN A 442 -19.70 -11.76 26.35
CA GLN A 442 -18.25 -11.64 26.43
C GLN A 442 -17.69 -10.66 25.39
N VAL A 443 -17.04 -9.60 25.86
CA VAL A 443 -16.39 -8.57 25.05
C VAL A 443 -14.93 -8.93 24.85
N VAL A 444 -14.54 -9.05 23.59
CA VAL A 444 -13.20 -9.44 23.13
C VAL A 444 -12.47 -8.18 22.67
N ASP A 445 -11.29 -7.88 23.25
CA ASP A 445 -10.41 -6.79 22.81
C ASP A 445 -9.23 -7.36 22.02
N PHE A 446 -9.08 -6.94 20.76
CA PHE A 446 -7.93 -7.32 19.92
C PHE A 446 -6.73 -6.36 20.03
N GLY A 447 -6.89 -5.20 20.67
CA GLY A 447 -5.81 -4.23 20.90
C GLY A 447 -5.39 -3.41 19.69
N GLN A 448 -6.17 -3.46 18.60
CA GLN A 448 -5.96 -2.72 17.36
C GLN A 448 -7.31 -2.50 16.66
N ASN A 449 -7.63 -1.26 16.29
CA ASN A 449 -8.73 -0.95 15.39
C ASN A 449 -8.31 -1.21 13.93
N GLN A 450 -9.09 -1.99 13.17
CA GLN A 450 -8.70 -2.53 11.87
C GLN A 450 -9.92 -2.91 11.03
N ALA A 451 -9.77 -2.96 9.70
CA ALA A 451 -10.73 -3.60 8.81
C ALA A 451 -10.51 -5.12 8.84
N ALA A 452 -11.55 -5.87 9.21
CA ALA A 452 -11.44 -7.29 9.48
C ALA A 452 -12.81 -8.00 9.44
N VAL A 453 -12.76 -9.31 9.63
CA VAL A 453 -13.90 -10.14 10.09
C VAL A 453 -13.44 -11.00 11.27
N VAL A 454 -14.36 -11.52 12.08
CA VAL A 454 -14.02 -12.47 13.16
C VAL A 454 -14.06 -13.90 12.66
N ARG A 455 -13.09 -14.71 13.09
CA ARG A 455 -13.15 -16.16 12.97
C ARG A 455 -13.35 -16.79 14.35
N LEU A 456 -14.40 -17.62 14.45
CA LEU A 456 -14.61 -18.53 15.57
C LEU A 456 -14.24 -19.96 15.16
N LYS A 457 -13.52 -20.66 16.03
CA LYS A 457 -12.93 -21.98 15.79
C LYS A 457 -13.35 -22.93 16.90
N GLN A 458 -13.84 -24.11 16.54
CA GLN A 458 -14.13 -25.23 17.44
C GLN A 458 -15.05 -24.87 18.64
N PHE A 459 -16.02 -23.97 18.43
CA PHE A 459 -16.99 -23.59 19.47
C PHE A 459 -18.18 -24.54 19.53
N PHE A 460 -18.89 -24.59 20.67
CA PHE A 460 -19.96 -25.57 20.91
C PHE A 460 -21.28 -24.90 21.28
N CYS A 461 -22.36 -25.27 20.59
CA CYS A 461 -23.70 -24.72 20.84
C CYS A 461 -24.80 -25.73 20.45
N PRO A 462 -25.98 -25.72 21.11
CA PRO A 462 -27.12 -26.53 20.69
C PRO A 462 -27.59 -26.19 19.25
N SER A 463 -28.15 -27.18 18.56
CA SER A 463 -28.70 -26.98 17.21
C SER A 463 -29.85 -25.97 17.24
N GLY A 464 -29.76 -24.92 16.42
CA GLY A 464 -30.71 -23.80 16.39
C GLY A 464 -30.43 -22.66 17.38
N THR A 465 -29.39 -22.76 18.22
CA THR A 465 -28.88 -21.60 18.97
C THR A 465 -28.21 -20.61 18.02
N THR A 466 -28.46 -19.31 18.22
CA THR A 466 -27.78 -18.25 17.46
C THR A 466 -26.67 -17.63 18.30
N VAL A 467 -25.43 -17.75 17.84
CA VAL A 467 -24.30 -16.95 18.33
C VAL A 467 -24.32 -15.62 17.59
N VAL A 468 -24.18 -14.51 18.32
CA VAL A 468 -24.23 -13.15 17.75
C VAL A 468 -22.92 -12.43 18.04
N LEU A 469 -22.34 -11.82 17.01
CA LEU A 469 -21.07 -11.07 17.06
C LEU A 469 -21.34 -9.63 16.65
N ARG A 470 -21.34 -8.70 17.60
CA ARG A 470 -21.45 -7.24 17.33
C ARG A 470 -20.07 -6.61 17.37
N HIS A 471 -19.73 -5.82 16.36
CA HIS A 471 -18.39 -5.23 16.21
C HIS A 471 -18.40 -3.74 16.57
N ALA A 472 -17.31 -3.23 17.17
CA ALA A 472 -17.18 -1.82 17.55
C ALA A 472 -15.73 -1.32 17.56
N GLU A 473 -15.56 -0.02 17.31
CA GLU A 473 -14.28 0.67 17.52
C GLU A 473 -13.95 0.91 18.99
N LEU A 474 -14.98 0.99 19.86
CA LEU A 474 -14.90 1.49 21.23
C LEU A 474 -15.74 0.63 22.19
N ILE A 475 -15.35 0.64 23.47
CA ILE A 475 -16.22 0.27 24.61
C ILE A 475 -16.98 1.47 25.16
N ILE A 476 -17.95 1.26 26.06
CA ILE A 476 -18.63 2.37 26.74
C ILE A 476 -17.63 3.07 27.68
N HIS A 477 -17.39 4.35 27.43
CA HIS A 477 -16.53 5.21 28.25
C HIS A 477 -17.06 6.66 28.25
N PRO A 478 -16.64 7.53 29.19
CA PRO A 478 -17.04 8.93 29.16
C PRO A 478 -16.56 9.60 27.86
N PRO A 479 -17.37 10.48 27.22
CA PRO A 479 -18.65 11.02 27.66
C PRO A 479 -19.87 10.18 27.26
N TYR A 480 -19.70 9.05 26.56
CA TYR A 480 -20.79 8.21 26.06
C TYR A 480 -21.51 7.44 27.18
N GLY A 481 -20.83 7.17 28.29
CA GLY A 481 -21.39 6.59 29.51
C GLY A 481 -20.41 6.65 30.69
N GLU A 482 -20.76 6.00 31.80
CA GLU A 482 -19.76 5.61 32.80
C GLU A 482 -18.88 4.48 32.21
N TYR A 483 -17.62 4.37 32.61
CA TYR A 483 -16.70 3.39 32.01
C TYR A 483 -17.17 1.94 32.28
N ASP A 484 -17.46 1.21 31.22
CA ASP A 484 -17.88 -0.19 31.23
C ASP A 484 -17.22 -0.96 30.08
N ASN A 485 -16.30 -1.87 30.42
CA ASN A 485 -15.62 -2.77 29.48
C ASN A 485 -16.38 -4.09 29.23
N THR A 486 -17.59 -4.24 29.76
CA THR A 486 -18.52 -5.34 29.47
C THR A 486 -19.53 -5.02 28.36
N THR A 487 -19.57 -3.76 27.89
CA THR A 487 -20.48 -3.28 26.84
C THR A 487 -19.71 -2.51 25.76
N ILE A 488 -20.01 -2.77 24.48
CA ILE A 488 -19.45 -2.01 23.34
C ILE A 488 -20.26 -0.75 23.00
N TYR A 489 -19.58 0.29 22.49
CA TYR A 489 -20.23 1.49 21.97
C TYR A 489 -20.39 1.42 20.45
N VAL A 490 -21.61 1.61 19.95
CA VAL A 490 -21.94 1.43 18.51
C VAL A 490 -22.63 2.63 17.85
N ASP A 491 -22.98 3.68 18.58
CA ASP A 491 -23.74 4.80 18.00
C ASP A 491 -22.95 5.52 16.88
N ASN A 492 -21.61 5.51 16.94
CA ASN A 492 -20.76 6.12 15.91
C ASN A 492 -20.71 5.32 14.58
N LEU A 493 -21.20 4.07 14.59
CA LEU A 493 -21.52 3.31 13.37
C LEU A 493 -22.77 3.86 12.65
N ARG A 494 -23.46 4.82 13.28
CA ARG A 494 -24.74 5.43 12.90
C ARG A 494 -25.85 4.41 12.76
N SER A 495 -26.04 3.88 11.55
CA SER A 495 -27.12 2.94 11.24
C SER A 495 -26.62 1.58 10.73
N ALA A 496 -25.32 1.45 10.47
CA ALA A 496 -24.68 0.18 10.15
C ALA A 496 -24.72 -0.71 11.40
N LYS A 497 -25.31 -1.90 11.29
CA LYS A 497 -25.42 -2.82 12.44
C LYS A 497 -24.08 -3.48 12.81
N ALA A 498 -23.18 -3.69 11.85
CA ALA A 498 -21.92 -4.43 12.02
C ALA A 498 -22.08 -5.71 12.88
N THR A 499 -23.14 -6.51 12.62
CA THR A 499 -23.53 -7.65 13.45
C THR A 499 -23.66 -8.91 12.63
N ASP A 500 -22.85 -9.92 12.94
CA ASP A 500 -22.94 -11.25 12.33
C ASP A 500 -23.71 -12.23 13.23
N TYR A 501 -24.44 -13.15 12.61
CA TYR A 501 -25.32 -14.12 13.27
C TYR A 501 -25.03 -15.52 12.76
N TYR A 502 -24.60 -16.43 13.64
CA TYR A 502 -24.34 -17.82 13.31
C TYR A 502 -25.36 -18.73 14.00
N ILE A 503 -26.21 -19.40 13.23
CA ILE A 503 -27.15 -20.40 13.74
C ILE A 503 -26.45 -21.77 13.72
N CYS A 504 -26.27 -22.35 14.91
CA CYS A 504 -25.52 -23.59 15.11
C CYS A 504 -26.29 -24.83 14.65
N ASN A 505 -25.56 -25.88 14.27
CA ASN A 505 -26.13 -27.16 13.85
C ASN A 505 -26.06 -28.26 14.92
N GLY A 506 -25.35 -28.02 16.02
CA GLY A 506 -25.14 -28.96 17.10
C GLY A 506 -24.14 -30.05 16.75
N ASP A 507 -22.98 -29.71 16.16
CA ASP A 507 -21.93 -30.71 15.93
C ASP A 507 -21.18 -31.03 17.24
N PRO A 508 -21.19 -32.29 17.73
CA PRO A 508 -20.48 -32.68 18.94
C PRO A 508 -18.95 -32.62 18.83
N LYS A 509 -18.39 -32.33 17.64
CA LYS A 509 -16.95 -32.08 17.43
C LYS A 509 -16.56 -30.61 17.54
N GLY A 510 -17.55 -29.71 17.61
CA GLY A 510 -17.37 -28.26 17.56
C GLY A 510 -17.57 -27.70 16.15
N GLU A 511 -18.00 -26.44 16.09
CA GLU A 511 -18.36 -25.71 14.88
C GLU A 511 -17.34 -24.58 14.61
N SER A 512 -17.37 -24.03 13.39
CA SER A 512 -16.44 -22.97 12.96
C SER A 512 -17.14 -21.96 12.06
N TYR A 513 -16.77 -20.69 12.18
CA TYR A 513 -17.34 -19.61 11.40
C TYR A 513 -16.29 -18.58 11.00
N THR A 514 -16.43 -18.02 9.79
CA THR A 514 -15.83 -16.76 9.35
C THR A 514 -16.83 -16.14 8.36
N PRO A 515 -17.26 -14.89 8.53
CA PRO A 515 -18.13 -14.21 7.57
C PRO A 515 -17.54 -14.17 6.15
N THR A 516 -18.41 -14.16 5.14
CA THR A 516 -18.05 -14.45 3.74
C THR A 516 -18.17 -13.22 2.83
N PHE A 517 -19.25 -12.45 2.96
CA PHE A 517 -19.57 -11.30 2.08
C PHE A 517 -19.84 -10.01 2.87
N THR A 518 -19.12 -9.83 3.97
CA THR A 518 -19.15 -8.60 4.78
C THR A 518 -17.74 -8.24 5.26
N GLN A 519 -17.62 -7.07 5.90
CA GLN A 519 -16.41 -6.56 6.54
C GLN A 519 -16.82 -5.59 7.65
N HIS A 520 -16.01 -5.47 8.70
CA HIS A 520 -16.26 -4.54 9.80
C HIS A 520 -14.97 -3.78 10.15
N GLY A 521 -15.10 -2.51 10.51
CA GLY A 521 -14.04 -1.73 11.16
C GLY A 521 -14.20 -1.81 12.67
N PHE A 522 -13.27 -2.46 13.37
CA PHE A 522 -13.40 -2.66 14.82
C PHE A 522 -12.08 -2.90 15.54
N ARG A 523 -12.13 -2.70 16.86
CA ARG A 523 -11.17 -3.20 17.84
C ARG A 523 -11.80 -4.24 18.78
N TYR A 524 -13.08 -4.05 19.11
CA TYR A 524 -13.82 -4.87 20.07
C TYR A 524 -14.94 -5.65 19.40
N VAL A 525 -15.27 -6.80 19.99
CA VAL A 525 -16.40 -7.63 19.57
C VAL A 525 -17.15 -8.12 20.80
N GLU A 526 -18.45 -7.83 20.86
CA GLU A 526 -19.37 -8.38 21.84
C GLU A 526 -19.95 -9.68 21.29
N ILE A 527 -19.70 -10.80 21.98
CA ILE A 527 -20.17 -12.13 21.62
C ILE A 527 -21.22 -12.60 22.63
N THR A 528 -22.37 -13.06 22.13
CA THR A 528 -23.48 -13.61 22.94
C THR A 528 -24.02 -14.90 22.32
N GLY A 529 -24.80 -15.67 23.09
CA GLY A 529 -25.41 -16.93 22.65
C GLY A 529 -24.59 -18.20 22.93
N LEU A 530 -23.39 -18.06 23.51
CA LEU A 530 -22.61 -19.15 24.10
C LEU A 530 -22.78 -19.12 25.63
N ASN A 531 -23.01 -20.26 26.26
CA ASN A 531 -23.22 -20.36 27.71
C ASN A 531 -21.93 -20.61 28.52
N TYR A 532 -20.77 -20.40 27.89
CA TYR A 532 -19.44 -20.55 28.46
C TYR A 532 -18.48 -19.47 27.92
N THR A 533 -17.39 -19.22 28.64
CA THR A 533 -16.31 -18.32 28.20
C THR A 533 -15.46 -18.98 27.12
N LEU A 534 -15.26 -18.31 25.98
CA LEU A 534 -14.37 -18.76 24.91
C LEU A 534 -12.92 -18.85 25.39
N ASP A 535 -12.17 -19.84 24.91
CA ASP A 535 -10.71 -19.79 25.02
C ASP A 535 -10.15 -18.72 24.06
N PRO A 536 -9.15 -17.91 24.45
CA PRO A 536 -8.39 -17.06 23.53
C PRO A 536 -7.83 -17.78 22.29
N SER A 537 -7.70 -19.12 22.28
CA SER A 537 -7.38 -19.89 21.07
C SER A 537 -8.51 -19.91 20.05
N ASP A 538 -9.76 -19.79 20.48
CA ASP A 538 -10.95 -20.14 19.70
C ASP A 538 -11.54 -18.94 18.94
N VAL A 539 -11.06 -17.73 19.23
CA VAL A 539 -11.49 -16.48 18.60
C VAL A 539 -10.27 -15.71 18.07
N GLU A 540 -10.33 -15.27 16.82
CA GLU A 540 -9.32 -14.41 16.21
C GLU A 540 -9.96 -13.37 15.28
N SER A 541 -9.38 -12.18 15.22
CA SER A 541 -9.71 -11.21 14.18
C SER A 541 -8.85 -11.51 12.95
N VAL A 542 -9.47 -11.56 11.78
CA VAL A 542 -8.82 -11.81 10.49
C VAL A 542 -8.79 -10.49 9.72
N GLU A 543 -7.60 -9.92 9.56
CA GLU A 543 -7.37 -8.67 8.85
C GLU A 543 -7.74 -8.81 7.36
N LEU A 544 -8.45 -7.83 6.83
CA LEU A 544 -9.06 -7.88 5.50
C LEU A 544 -8.84 -6.55 4.78
N HIS A 545 -7.99 -6.53 3.76
CA HIS A 545 -7.80 -5.39 2.85
C HIS A 545 -7.19 -5.82 1.51
N THR A 546 -7.14 -4.90 0.55
CA THR A 546 -6.37 -5.03 -0.70
C THR A 546 -4.89 -5.30 -0.37
N ASP A 547 -4.31 -6.36 -0.95
CA ASP A 547 -2.98 -6.91 -0.65
C ASP A 547 -1.80 -6.06 -1.18
N VAL A 548 -1.84 -4.74 -0.94
CA VAL A 548 -0.70 -3.85 -1.18
C VAL A 548 0.37 -4.07 -0.10
N LYS A 549 1.55 -4.52 -0.54
CA LYS A 549 2.67 -4.85 0.36
C LYS A 549 3.32 -3.57 0.89
N GLN A 550 3.43 -3.39 2.21
CA GLN A 550 4.23 -2.31 2.76
C GLN A 550 5.71 -2.54 2.40
N THR A 551 6.31 -1.60 1.66
CA THR A 551 7.69 -1.73 1.15
C THR A 551 8.66 -0.66 1.68
N SER A 552 8.14 0.37 2.33
CA SER A 552 8.91 1.44 2.98
C SER A 552 8.59 1.57 4.47
N PHE A 553 9.57 1.98 5.24
CA PHE A 553 9.53 2.02 6.70
C PHE A 553 10.30 3.24 7.22
N ILE A 554 9.82 3.83 8.31
CA ILE A 554 10.56 4.84 9.09
C ILE A 554 10.37 4.57 10.58
N GLN A 555 11.45 4.73 11.35
CA GLN A 555 11.50 4.50 12.79
C GLN A 555 12.36 5.57 13.46
N PHE A 556 11.84 6.18 14.52
CA PHE A 556 12.46 7.29 15.25
C PHE A 556 12.94 6.88 16.65
N ALA A 557 13.83 7.69 17.24
CA ALA A 557 14.12 7.63 18.67
C ALA A 557 12.91 7.92 19.57
N ASP A 558 11.99 8.81 19.16
CA ASP A 558 10.82 9.19 19.97
C ASP A 558 9.66 8.20 19.79
N PRO A 559 9.15 7.58 20.87
CA PRO A 559 8.04 6.62 20.78
C PRO A 559 6.71 7.24 20.34
N LEU A 560 6.50 8.55 20.49
CA LEU A 560 5.29 9.22 19.99
C LEU A 560 5.28 9.24 18.46
N LEU A 561 6.38 9.62 17.81
CA LEU A 561 6.45 9.64 16.34
C LEU A 561 6.25 8.23 15.75
N ASN A 562 6.80 7.21 16.41
CA ASN A 562 6.54 5.80 16.06
C ASN A 562 5.07 5.40 16.25
N LYS A 563 4.39 5.90 17.29
CA LYS A 563 2.95 5.68 17.49
C LYS A 563 2.10 6.42 16.45
N ILE A 564 2.45 7.64 16.07
CA ILE A 564 1.80 8.37 14.97
C ILE A 564 1.95 7.59 13.65
N GLN A 565 3.17 7.17 13.31
CA GLN A 565 3.41 6.34 12.12
C GLN A 565 2.62 5.04 12.15
N HIS A 566 2.52 4.36 13.30
CA HIS A 566 1.68 3.17 13.47
C HIS A 566 0.19 3.47 13.19
N MET A 567 -0.37 4.52 13.79
CA MET A 567 -1.77 4.92 13.58
C MET A 567 -2.09 5.22 12.11
N VAL A 568 -1.18 5.89 11.40
CA VAL A 568 -1.35 6.19 9.97
C VAL A 568 -1.26 4.92 9.12
N ILE A 569 -0.25 4.08 9.35
CA ILE A 569 -0.05 2.84 8.61
C ILE A 569 -1.26 1.90 8.73
N TRP A 570 -1.83 1.75 9.93
CA TRP A 570 -3.06 0.99 10.14
C TRP A 570 -4.30 1.68 9.55
N GLY A 571 -4.43 3.00 9.70
CA GLY A 571 -5.55 3.76 9.14
C GLY A 571 -5.60 3.75 7.61
N LEU A 572 -4.45 3.71 6.94
CA LEU A 572 -4.32 3.57 5.49
C LEU A 572 -4.78 2.19 5.02
N LYS A 573 -4.14 1.10 5.48
CA LYS A 573 -4.46 -0.25 4.97
C LYS A 573 -5.87 -0.70 5.31
N SER A 574 -6.38 -0.31 6.49
CA SER A 574 -7.77 -0.57 6.88
C SER A 574 -8.79 0.18 6.01
N ASN A 575 -8.36 1.03 5.10
CA ASN A 575 -9.22 1.75 4.16
C ASN A 575 -8.86 1.47 2.68
N PHE A 576 -8.03 0.46 2.39
CA PHE A 576 -7.80 -0.01 1.02
C PHE A 576 -8.72 -1.20 0.73
N MET A 577 -9.98 -0.91 0.39
CA MET A 577 -11.03 -1.93 0.16
C MET A 577 -11.48 -1.91 -1.30
N SER A 578 -10.57 -2.27 -2.23
CA SER A 578 -10.67 -2.08 -3.70
C SER A 578 -10.78 -0.62 -4.19
N VAL A 579 -11.14 0.29 -3.30
CA VAL A 579 -11.06 1.76 -3.41
C VAL A 579 -10.48 2.29 -2.11
N GLN A 580 -9.96 3.52 -2.09
CA GLN A 580 -9.51 4.15 -0.84
C GLN A 580 -10.70 4.79 -0.11
N THR A 581 -11.25 4.10 0.88
CA THR A 581 -12.43 4.55 1.64
C THR A 581 -12.11 5.68 2.62
N ASP A 582 -13.11 6.46 3.04
CA ASP A 582 -12.99 7.40 4.15
C ASP A 582 -12.75 6.68 5.49
N CYS A 583 -13.63 5.71 5.76
CA CYS A 583 -13.68 4.88 6.95
C CYS A 583 -14.21 3.47 6.59
N ASN A 584 -14.29 2.56 7.55
CA ASN A 584 -14.51 1.12 7.31
C ASN A 584 -15.56 0.46 8.21
N GLN A 585 -16.14 1.20 9.17
CA GLN A 585 -17.06 0.70 10.18
C GLN A 585 -18.52 1.12 9.93
N ARG A 586 -18.77 2.41 9.68
CA ARG A 586 -20.13 2.98 9.62
C ARG A 586 -20.83 2.74 8.28
N ASP A 587 -22.03 3.31 8.14
CA ASP A 587 -22.89 3.31 6.95
C ASP A 587 -22.38 4.20 5.78
N GLU A 588 -21.07 4.22 5.58
CA GLU A 588 -20.40 5.09 4.61
C GLU A 588 -19.40 4.34 3.73
N ARG A 589 -18.11 4.27 4.11
CA ARG A 589 -17.09 3.43 3.46
C ARG A 589 -16.95 3.70 1.96
N LYS A 590 -16.87 4.98 1.60
CA LYS A 590 -16.93 5.46 0.22
C LYS A 590 -15.57 5.97 -0.22
N GLY A 591 -15.27 5.84 -1.51
CA GLY A 591 -14.05 6.38 -2.13
C GLY A 591 -14.03 7.91 -2.20
N TRP A 592 -14.07 8.59 -1.06
CA TRP A 592 -14.07 10.05 -0.96
C TRP A 592 -12.71 10.61 -1.40
N MET A 593 -12.75 11.53 -2.36
CA MET A 593 -11.56 11.87 -3.14
C MET A 593 -10.56 12.80 -2.41
N GLY A 594 -11.03 13.82 -1.69
CA GLY A 594 -10.15 14.79 -0.99
C GLY A 594 -9.34 14.13 0.13
N ASP A 595 -9.97 13.23 0.85
CA ASP A 595 -9.40 12.39 1.90
C ASP A 595 -8.22 11.56 1.38
N ALA A 596 -8.39 10.95 0.21
CA ALA A 596 -7.33 10.25 -0.50
C ALA A 596 -6.28 11.20 -1.09
N ALA A 597 -6.64 12.39 -1.58
CA ALA A 597 -5.69 13.38 -2.09
C ALA A 597 -4.68 13.82 -1.03
N LEU A 598 -5.14 14.00 0.21
CA LEU A 598 -4.29 14.40 1.34
C LEU A 598 -3.29 13.31 1.73
N THR A 599 -3.63 12.03 1.52
CA THR A 599 -2.85 10.87 1.97
C THR A 599 -2.18 10.07 0.85
N ALA A 600 -2.46 10.33 -0.43
CA ALA A 600 -1.92 9.59 -1.57
C ALA A 600 -0.39 9.52 -1.56
N GLU A 601 0.28 10.60 -1.13
CA GLU A 601 1.72 10.65 -0.95
C GLU A 601 2.21 9.71 0.17
N ALA A 602 1.54 9.68 1.32
CA ALA A 602 1.84 8.73 2.41
C ALA A 602 1.56 7.27 2.01
N ALA A 603 0.52 7.04 1.20
CA ALA A 603 0.16 5.74 0.66
C ALA A 603 1.20 5.22 -0.34
N VAL A 604 1.52 6.00 -1.39
CA VAL A 604 2.57 5.64 -2.37
C VAL A 604 3.92 5.46 -1.70
N LEU A 605 4.33 6.37 -0.81
CA LEU A 605 5.61 6.24 -0.11
C LEU A 605 5.67 4.97 0.76
N SER A 606 4.58 4.54 1.38
CA SER A 606 4.58 3.36 2.28
C SER A 606 4.36 2.02 1.56
N TYR A 607 3.49 1.99 0.55
CA TYR A 607 2.95 0.78 -0.08
C TYR A 607 3.18 0.70 -1.60
N GLY A 608 3.72 1.74 -2.24
CA GLY A 608 3.87 1.83 -3.69
C GLY A 608 2.56 2.15 -4.43
N MET A 609 1.49 1.41 -4.18
CA MET A 609 0.11 1.63 -4.71
C MET A 609 0.00 1.67 -6.26
N GLY A 610 1.00 1.16 -7.00
CA GLY A 610 1.15 1.43 -8.43
C GLY A 610 -0.02 0.94 -9.29
N ALA A 611 -0.41 -0.32 -9.13
CA ALA A 611 -1.56 -0.89 -9.82
C ALA A 611 -2.89 -0.34 -9.26
N PHE A 612 -3.03 -0.28 -7.93
CA PHE A 612 -4.22 0.25 -7.25
C PHE A 612 -4.61 1.67 -7.72
N TYR A 613 -3.69 2.64 -7.72
CA TYR A 613 -4.01 4.00 -8.18
C TYR A 613 -4.12 4.09 -9.70
N THR A 614 -3.43 3.26 -10.50
CA THR A 614 -3.70 3.13 -11.94
C THR A 614 -5.18 2.76 -12.19
N HIS A 615 -5.70 1.81 -11.43
CA HIS A 615 -7.10 1.39 -11.51
C HIS A 615 -8.08 2.45 -11.01
N TRP A 616 -7.81 3.08 -9.86
CA TRP A 616 -8.73 4.06 -9.30
C TRP A 616 -8.76 5.39 -10.08
N LEU A 617 -7.62 5.82 -10.64
CA LEU A 617 -7.56 6.93 -11.60
C LEU A 617 -8.39 6.64 -12.86
N THR A 618 -8.33 5.42 -13.38
CA THR A 618 -9.18 4.99 -14.51
C THR A 618 -10.67 5.14 -14.16
N GLN A 619 -11.08 4.72 -12.95
CA GLN A 619 -12.44 4.92 -12.46
C GLN A 619 -12.83 6.40 -12.30
N MET A 620 -11.89 7.31 -11.98
CA MET A 620 -12.17 8.76 -11.92
C MET A 620 -12.54 9.29 -13.30
N VAL A 621 -11.78 8.95 -14.35
CA VAL A 621 -12.08 9.38 -15.73
C VAL A 621 -13.42 8.83 -16.21
N GLU A 622 -13.70 7.56 -15.93
CA GLU A 622 -14.98 6.92 -16.28
C GLU A 622 -16.18 7.57 -15.61
N ASN A 623 -15.97 8.24 -14.47
CA ASN A 623 -17.01 8.94 -13.71
C ASN A 623 -16.92 10.47 -13.76
N GLN A 624 -16.07 11.02 -14.64
CA GLN A 624 -16.10 12.44 -15.00
C GLN A 624 -17.45 12.82 -15.60
N SER A 625 -17.92 14.01 -15.30
CA SER A 625 -19.11 14.62 -15.91
C SER A 625 -18.90 14.81 -17.41
N PRO A 626 -19.78 14.25 -18.28
CA PRO A 626 -19.71 14.46 -19.73
C PRO A 626 -20.22 15.84 -20.15
N ASP A 627 -21.02 16.50 -19.29
CA ASP A 627 -21.70 17.75 -19.62
C ASP A 627 -20.80 18.98 -19.42
N ASP A 628 -19.91 18.95 -18.44
CA ASP A 628 -19.07 20.09 -18.06
C ASP A 628 -17.60 19.79 -17.73
N GLY A 629 -17.20 18.51 -17.62
CA GLY A 629 -15.82 18.11 -17.29
C GLY A 629 -15.48 18.03 -15.80
N SER A 630 -16.44 18.30 -14.91
CA SER A 630 -16.25 18.17 -13.45
C SER A 630 -16.04 16.72 -12.99
N MET A 631 -15.38 16.54 -11.85
CA MET A 631 -15.26 15.28 -11.13
C MET A 631 -16.23 15.22 -9.93
N PRO A 632 -16.70 14.04 -9.51
CA PRO A 632 -17.53 13.87 -8.32
C PRO A 632 -16.74 14.03 -7.02
N ASN A 633 -17.43 13.98 -5.87
CA ASN A 633 -16.76 13.91 -4.56
C ASN A 633 -16.22 12.52 -4.21
N ILE A 634 -16.77 11.49 -4.85
CA ILE A 634 -16.64 10.08 -4.48
C ILE A 634 -16.52 9.25 -5.75
N VAL A 635 -15.62 8.28 -5.79
CA VAL A 635 -15.47 7.32 -6.89
C VAL A 635 -15.34 5.89 -6.36
N PRO A 636 -16.23 4.94 -6.74
CA PRO A 636 -17.44 5.11 -7.56
C PRO A 636 -18.48 6.09 -6.98
N PRO A 637 -19.20 6.84 -7.83
CA PRO A 637 -20.09 7.90 -7.36
C PRO A 637 -21.39 7.35 -6.73
N MET A 638 -21.67 7.76 -5.49
CA MET A 638 -22.99 7.65 -4.86
C MET A 638 -23.55 9.05 -4.59
N GLY A 639 -24.53 9.50 -5.39
CA GLY A 639 -25.24 10.77 -5.19
C GLY A 639 -24.79 11.90 -6.11
N ARG A 640 -24.25 12.99 -5.55
CA ARG A 640 -23.97 14.24 -6.30
C ARG A 640 -22.86 14.06 -7.33
N THR A 641 -23.09 14.59 -8.54
CA THR A 641 -22.18 14.53 -9.69
C THR A 641 -21.07 15.59 -9.66
N GLU A 642 -21.36 16.83 -9.28
CA GLU A 642 -20.37 17.91 -9.18
C GLU A 642 -19.69 17.90 -7.79
N GLY A 643 -18.36 17.72 -7.75
CA GLY A 643 -17.57 17.66 -6.51
C GLY A 643 -17.18 19.03 -5.91
N ALA A 644 -16.82 19.07 -4.63
CA ALA A 644 -16.17 20.23 -4.00
C ALA A 644 -14.75 20.44 -4.57
N PRO A 645 -14.24 21.68 -4.71
CA PRO A 645 -12.93 21.96 -5.32
C PRO A 645 -11.78 21.10 -4.76
N ASN A 646 -11.57 21.13 -3.43
CA ASN A 646 -10.51 20.35 -2.77
C ASN A 646 -10.70 18.82 -2.82
N TRP A 647 -11.89 18.33 -3.20
CA TRP A 647 -12.12 16.90 -3.47
C TRP A 647 -11.81 16.58 -4.93
N GLN A 648 -12.16 17.45 -5.88
CA GLN A 648 -11.82 17.28 -7.29
C GLN A 648 -10.30 17.33 -7.55
N THR A 649 -9.55 18.13 -6.77
CA THR A 649 -8.06 18.16 -6.73
C THR A 649 -7.41 16.78 -6.63
N ALA A 650 -8.08 15.77 -6.07
CA ALA A 650 -7.56 14.40 -6.00
C ALA A 650 -7.15 13.83 -7.35
N TYR A 651 -7.88 14.17 -8.43
CA TYR A 651 -7.61 13.63 -9.76
C TYR A 651 -6.23 14.06 -10.30
N PRO A 652 -5.92 15.37 -10.45
CA PRO A 652 -4.58 15.80 -10.81
C PRO A 652 -3.55 15.51 -9.70
N MET A 653 -3.92 15.49 -8.41
CA MET A 653 -2.98 15.22 -7.32
C MET A 653 -2.49 13.77 -7.31
N ILE A 654 -3.36 12.77 -7.48
CA ILE A 654 -2.96 11.36 -7.50
C ILE A 654 -2.19 11.04 -8.78
N LEU A 655 -2.56 11.63 -9.93
CA LEU A 655 -1.73 11.60 -11.15
C LEU A 655 -0.34 12.20 -10.90
N TRP A 656 -0.24 13.31 -10.18
CA TRP A 656 1.04 13.94 -9.87
C TRP A 656 1.90 13.13 -8.90
N VAL A 657 1.30 12.51 -7.87
CA VAL A 657 1.99 11.58 -6.96
C VAL A 657 2.50 10.36 -7.74
N MET A 658 1.68 9.76 -8.61
CA MET A 658 2.08 8.65 -9.48
C MET A 658 3.23 9.04 -10.42
N MET A 659 3.16 10.21 -11.06
CA MET A 659 4.27 10.74 -11.87
C MET A 659 5.53 10.92 -11.03
N THR A 660 5.44 11.62 -9.88
CA THR A 660 6.57 11.99 -9.02
C THR A 660 7.33 10.77 -8.52
N TYR A 661 6.62 9.78 -7.96
CA TYR A 661 7.27 8.66 -7.26
C TYR A 661 7.53 7.44 -8.15
N HIS A 662 6.74 7.22 -9.23
CA HIS A 662 6.95 6.10 -10.17
C HIS A 662 7.55 6.49 -11.53
N GLY A 663 7.46 7.75 -11.93
CA GLY A 663 7.87 8.21 -13.27
C GLY A 663 6.82 7.97 -14.36
N ASP A 664 5.56 7.70 -14.01
CA ASP A 664 4.54 7.18 -14.93
C ASP A 664 3.97 8.25 -15.90
N ARG A 665 4.72 8.49 -16.97
CA ARG A 665 4.30 9.38 -18.08
C ARG A 665 3.14 8.81 -18.91
N GLN A 666 2.95 7.48 -18.91
CA GLN A 666 1.91 6.86 -19.74
C GLN A 666 0.52 7.09 -19.16
N LEU A 667 0.37 7.13 -17.82
CA LEU A 667 -0.85 7.61 -17.18
C LEU A 667 -1.19 9.03 -17.67
N ILE A 668 -0.25 9.98 -17.63
CA ILE A 668 -0.54 11.36 -18.07
C ILE A 668 -0.97 11.41 -19.54
N PHE A 669 -0.31 10.64 -20.42
CA PHE A 669 -0.68 10.53 -21.83
C PHE A 669 -2.11 9.98 -22.02
N GLN A 670 -2.47 8.90 -21.31
CA GLN A 670 -3.80 8.29 -21.35
C GLN A 670 -4.89 9.20 -20.76
N HIS A 671 -4.54 10.02 -19.77
CA HIS A 671 -5.44 10.90 -19.03
C HIS A 671 -5.58 12.32 -19.63
N HIS A 672 -4.80 12.63 -20.67
CA HIS A 672 -4.66 13.96 -21.28
C HIS A 672 -6.00 14.68 -21.51
N ASP A 673 -6.90 14.09 -22.28
CA ASP A 673 -8.15 14.75 -22.68
C ASP A 673 -9.13 14.92 -21.50
N SER A 674 -9.03 14.08 -20.48
CA SER A 674 -9.80 14.23 -19.23
C SER A 674 -9.26 15.35 -18.36
N LEU A 675 -7.93 15.52 -18.30
CA LEU A 675 -7.28 16.68 -17.68
C LEU A 675 -7.66 17.98 -18.41
N VAL A 676 -7.66 18.00 -19.75
CA VAL A 676 -8.08 19.19 -20.53
C VAL A 676 -9.51 19.59 -20.16
N ARG A 677 -10.47 18.66 -20.18
CA ARG A 677 -11.86 18.93 -19.76
C ARG A 677 -11.96 19.41 -18.31
N TYR A 678 -11.13 18.88 -17.42
CA TYR A 678 -11.09 19.31 -16.02
C TYR A 678 -10.60 20.76 -15.86
N PHE A 679 -9.59 21.18 -16.63
CA PHE A 679 -9.14 22.57 -16.62
C PHE A 679 -10.11 23.51 -17.36
N ASP A 680 -10.80 23.04 -18.39
CA ASP A 680 -11.92 23.78 -19.02
C ASP A 680 -13.06 24.03 -18.02
N PHE A 681 -13.42 23.03 -17.22
CA PHE A 681 -14.40 23.15 -16.13
C PHE A 681 -14.00 24.23 -15.10
N LEU A 682 -12.76 24.19 -14.61
CA LEU A 682 -12.26 25.13 -13.61
C LEU A 682 -12.16 26.56 -14.17
N GLU A 683 -11.65 26.73 -15.39
CA GLU A 683 -11.58 28.04 -16.05
C GLU A 683 -12.99 28.60 -16.34
N SER A 684 -13.92 27.76 -16.83
CA SER A 684 -15.34 28.11 -17.01
C SER A 684 -16.00 28.55 -15.70
N SER A 685 -15.66 27.88 -14.59
CA SER A 685 -16.14 28.22 -13.25
C SER A 685 -15.62 29.58 -12.77
N TYR A 686 -14.35 29.89 -13.06
CA TYR A 686 -13.75 31.18 -12.77
C TYR A 686 -14.39 32.31 -13.57
N HIS A 687 -14.57 32.15 -14.89
CA HIS A 687 -15.17 33.19 -15.73
C HIS A 687 -16.63 33.53 -15.36
N LYS A 688 -17.33 32.62 -14.65
CA LYS A 688 -18.68 32.86 -14.09
C LYS A 688 -18.69 33.66 -12.77
N THR A 689 -17.61 33.69 -12.01
CA THR A 689 -17.63 34.10 -10.58
C THR A 689 -16.53 35.07 -10.13
N GLY A 690 -15.37 35.07 -10.81
CA GLY A 690 -14.14 35.72 -10.35
C GLY A 690 -13.50 35.01 -9.15
N LEU A 691 -12.20 35.18 -8.92
CA LEU A 691 -11.49 34.36 -7.93
C LEU A 691 -11.98 34.60 -6.49
N LYS A 692 -12.39 35.84 -6.18
CA LYS A 692 -12.92 36.22 -4.85
C LYS A 692 -14.23 35.52 -4.45
N ASN A 693 -15.05 35.12 -5.42
CA ASN A 693 -16.33 34.44 -5.17
C ASN A 693 -16.32 33.01 -5.77
N PHE A 694 -15.14 32.42 -5.96
CA PHE A 694 -14.98 31.13 -6.63
C PHE A 694 -15.73 30.00 -5.90
N ARG A 695 -15.96 28.88 -6.61
CA ARG A 695 -16.69 27.70 -6.12
C ARG A 695 -16.22 27.27 -4.72
N THR A 696 -17.18 26.98 -3.84
CA THR A 696 -16.94 26.55 -2.45
C THR A 696 -17.22 25.04 -2.29
N GLY A 697 -17.10 24.53 -1.06
CA GLY A 697 -17.38 23.13 -0.74
C GLY A 697 -17.25 22.85 0.75
N PHE A 698 -16.74 21.67 1.11
CA PHE A 698 -16.51 21.27 2.51
C PHE A 698 -15.58 22.21 3.31
N GLY A 699 -14.73 22.97 2.61
CA GLY A 699 -13.75 23.90 3.18
C GLY A 699 -12.53 23.16 3.73
N ASP A 700 -11.81 23.80 4.64
CA ASP A 700 -10.88 23.09 5.52
C ASP A 700 -11.74 22.22 6.47
N TRP A 701 -11.70 20.90 6.28
CA TRP A 701 -12.62 19.99 6.96
C TRP A 701 -12.12 19.68 8.37
N VAL A 702 -13.05 19.66 9.33
CA VAL A 702 -12.83 19.32 10.75
C VAL A 702 -11.63 20.03 11.43
N PRO A 703 -11.58 21.38 11.43
CA PRO A 703 -10.70 22.10 12.37
C PRO A 703 -11.13 21.81 13.81
N PRO A 704 -10.19 21.83 14.78
CA PRO A 704 -10.47 21.48 16.16
C PRO A 704 -11.43 22.48 16.81
N MET A 705 -12.43 21.99 17.54
CA MET A 705 -13.34 22.85 18.29
C MET A 705 -12.61 23.70 19.35
N PRO A 706 -12.93 25.00 19.52
CA PRO A 706 -14.03 25.75 18.90
C PRO A 706 -13.61 26.58 17.67
N HIS A 707 -12.49 26.25 17.01
CA HIS A 707 -11.95 27.07 15.92
C HIS A 707 -12.83 26.97 14.66
N PRO A 708 -13.11 28.10 13.98
CA PRO A 708 -13.89 28.11 12.75
C PRO A 708 -13.08 27.56 11.57
N LYS A 709 -13.77 27.14 10.52
CA LYS A 709 -13.15 26.85 9.22
C LYS A 709 -12.62 28.13 8.58
N ALA A 710 -11.51 28.00 7.86
CA ALA A 710 -11.00 29.02 6.94
C ALA A 710 -12.03 29.40 5.87
N ASP A 711 -11.93 30.64 5.35
CA ASP A 711 -12.88 31.18 4.38
C ASP A 711 -13.13 30.23 3.18
N PRO A 712 -14.39 29.90 2.86
CA PRO A 712 -14.71 28.87 1.88
C PRO A 712 -14.38 29.27 0.43
N HIS A 713 -14.26 30.57 0.12
CA HIS A 713 -13.81 31.06 -1.18
C HIS A 713 -12.28 31.05 -1.30
N LEU A 714 -11.55 31.38 -0.22
CA LEU A 714 -10.10 31.18 -0.14
C LEU A 714 -9.77 29.68 -0.34
N MET A 715 -10.48 28.78 0.35
CA MET A 715 -10.31 27.33 0.17
C MET A 715 -10.62 26.86 -1.25
N GLY A 716 -11.58 27.47 -1.95
CA GLY A 716 -11.92 27.17 -3.34
C GLY A 716 -10.88 27.69 -4.33
N ALA A 717 -10.44 28.94 -4.16
CA ALA A 717 -9.39 29.57 -4.94
C ALA A 717 -8.03 28.87 -4.75
N PHE A 718 -7.77 28.36 -3.54
CA PHE A 718 -6.58 27.57 -3.24
C PHE A 718 -6.52 26.30 -4.11
N ALA A 719 -7.59 25.50 -4.09
CA ALA A 719 -7.71 24.31 -4.92
C ALA A 719 -7.48 24.64 -6.40
N PHE A 720 -8.08 25.72 -6.91
CA PHE A 720 -7.89 26.12 -8.31
C PHE A 720 -6.45 26.51 -8.65
N LEU A 721 -5.76 27.34 -7.84
CA LEU A 721 -4.37 27.72 -8.12
C LEU A 721 -3.36 26.58 -7.88
N GLY A 722 -3.70 25.63 -7.00
CA GLY A 722 -2.98 24.38 -6.80
C GLY A 722 -3.13 23.44 -7.99
N ASP A 723 -4.37 23.18 -8.43
CA ASP A 723 -4.69 22.37 -9.61
C ASP A 723 -4.04 22.95 -10.87
N LEU A 724 -4.00 24.28 -11.04
CA LEU A 724 -3.27 24.90 -12.15
C LEU A 724 -1.77 24.60 -12.11
N LYS A 725 -1.14 24.50 -10.93
CA LYS A 725 0.27 24.08 -10.80
C LYS A 725 0.42 22.60 -11.16
N LEU A 726 -0.42 21.73 -10.60
CA LEU A 726 -0.43 20.30 -10.90
C LEU A 726 -0.64 20.03 -12.40
N GLY A 727 -1.54 20.76 -13.05
CA GLY A 727 -1.79 20.69 -14.49
C GLY A 727 -0.60 21.12 -15.33
N ILE A 728 0.06 22.23 -14.97
CA ILE A 728 1.31 22.67 -15.60
C ILE A 728 2.37 21.56 -15.50
N ASP A 729 2.57 20.99 -14.31
CA ASP A 729 3.60 19.98 -14.06
C ASP A 729 3.28 18.68 -14.82
N LEU A 730 2.04 18.19 -14.75
CA LEU A 730 1.59 17.01 -15.49
C LEU A 730 1.80 17.18 -17.00
N PHE A 731 1.32 18.27 -17.59
CA PHE A 731 1.49 18.51 -19.02
C PHE A 731 2.95 18.79 -19.43
N GLN A 732 3.86 19.15 -18.51
CA GLN A 732 5.30 19.22 -18.77
C GLN A 732 5.97 17.84 -18.85
N TYR A 733 5.48 16.84 -18.11
CA TYR A 733 6.01 15.47 -18.14
C TYR A 733 5.29 14.55 -19.14
N SER A 734 4.13 14.97 -19.65
CA SER A 734 3.38 14.34 -20.75
C SER A 734 4.16 14.29 -22.06
N ASN A 735 4.10 13.15 -22.75
CA ASN A 735 4.58 12.99 -24.12
C ASN A 735 3.47 13.24 -25.17
N HIS A 736 2.28 13.71 -24.78
CA HIS A 736 1.16 13.95 -25.70
C HIS A 736 1.37 15.23 -26.52
N PRO A 737 1.19 15.23 -27.87
CA PRO A 737 1.57 16.35 -28.73
C PRO A 737 1.02 17.72 -28.32
N ASP A 738 -0.24 17.77 -27.87
CA ASP A 738 -0.91 19.03 -27.51
C ASP A 738 -0.55 19.58 -26.13
N SER A 739 0.15 18.80 -25.29
CA SER A 739 0.40 19.17 -23.88
C SER A 739 1.17 20.48 -23.72
N GLY A 740 2.10 20.80 -24.65
CA GLY A 740 2.81 22.09 -24.64
C GLY A 740 1.87 23.31 -24.73
N SER A 741 0.74 23.19 -25.43
CA SER A 741 -0.26 24.26 -25.50
C SER A 741 -1.01 24.44 -24.16
N GLN A 742 -1.25 23.35 -23.44
CA GLN A 742 -1.88 23.38 -22.12
C GLN A 742 -0.91 23.93 -21.07
N VAL A 743 0.38 23.55 -21.11
CA VAL A 743 1.43 24.17 -20.26
C VAL A 743 1.43 25.69 -20.44
N GLU A 744 1.43 26.19 -21.69
CA GLU A 744 1.42 27.64 -21.96
C GLU A 744 0.13 28.31 -21.45
N ARG A 745 -1.04 27.71 -21.72
CA ARG A 745 -2.36 28.20 -21.28
C ARG A 745 -2.45 28.29 -19.76
N LEU A 746 -2.20 27.19 -19.05
CA LEU A 746 -2.32 27.13 -17.60
C LEU A 746 -1.26 28.00 -16.91
N THR A 747 -0.06 28.11 -17.46
CA THR A 747 0.97 29.04 -16.97
C THR A 747 0.52 30.49 -17.08
N LYS A 748 -0.04 30.92 -18.23
CA LYS A 748 -0.61 32.26 -18.41
C LYS A 748 -1.74 32.53 -17.42
N LEU A 749 -2.65 31.57 -17.25
CA LEU A 749 -3.78 31.69 -16.31
C LEU A 749 -3.29 31.79 -14.86
N ARG A 750 -2.41 30.88 -14.40
CA ARG A 750 -1.83 30.93 -13.04
C ARG A 750 -1.07 32.23 -12.78
N THR A 751 -0.32 32.73 -13.76
CA THR A 751 0.42 34.00 -13.67
C THR A 751 -0.52 35.20 -13.51
N LYS A 752 -1.66 35.21 -14.21
CA LYS A 752 -2.71 36.22 -14.04
C LYS A 752 -3.38 36.12 -12.65
N LEU A 753 -3.68 34.91 -12.19
CA LEU A 753 -4.49 34.69 -10.99
C LEU A 753 -3.71 34.79 -9.67
N SER A 754 -2.39 34.58 -9.67
CA SER A 754 -1.55 34.70 -8.47
C SER A 754 -1.70 36.06 -7.76
N PRO A 755 -1.58 37.22 -8.43
CA PRO A 755 -1.87 38.51 -7.80
C PRO A 755 -3.38 38.73 -7.54
N GLU A 756 -4.29 38.17 -8.35
CA GLU A 756 -5.73 38.23 -8.08
C GLU A 756 -6.07 37.56 -6.74
N PHE A 757 -5.40 36.45 -6.40
CA PHE A 757 -5.55 35.76 -5.10
C PHE A 757 -5.12 36.67 -3.95
N HIS A 758 -3.92 37.27 -4.05
CA HIS A 758 -3.42 38.17 -3.01
C HIS A 758 -4.39 39.34 -2.77
N TYR A 759 -4.82 40.05 -3.82
CA TYR A 759 -5.76 41.17 -3.69
C TYR A 759 -7.20 40.76 -3.29
N ALA A 760 -7.61 39.52 -3.53
CA ALA A 760 -8.93 39.04 -3.13
C ALA A 760 -9.04 38.82 -1.61
N PHE A 761 -7.96 38.29 -1.00
CA PHE A 761 -7.98 37.67 0.34
C PHE A 761 -7.00 38.29 1.36
N PHE A 762 -6.00 39.08 0.96
CA PHE A 762 -5.08 39.74 1.91
C PHE A 762 -5.62 41.07 2.43
N ASN A 763 -5.57 41.27 3.75
CA ASN A 763 -5.94 42.53 4.39
C ASN A 763 -4.71 43.37 4.72
N ALA A 764 -4.37 44.31 3.86
CA ALA A 764 -3.23 45.22 4.01
C ALA A 764 -3.31 46.16 5.25
N THR A 765 -4.43 46.21 5.98
CA THR A 765 -4.54 46.97 7.24
C THR A 765 -4.14 46.14 8.46
N SER A 766 -4.40 44.83 8.45
CA SER A 766 -4.06 43.91 9.55
C SER A 766 -2.83 43.04 9.27
N GLY A 767 -2.31 43.03 8.03
CA GLY A 767 -1.11 42.28 7.66
C GLY A 767 -1.31 40.76 7.53
N VAL A 768 -2.56 40.30 7.47
CA VAL A 768 -2.94 38.87 7.40
C VAL A 768 -3.90 38.59 6.25
N TYR A 769 -3.93 37.34 5.80
CA TYR A 769 -4.98 36.80 4.96
C TYR A 769 -6.26 36.55 5.76
N MET A 770 -7.40 36.98 5.21
CA MET A 770 -8.75 36.83 5.74
C MET A 770 -8.90 37.15 7.23
N SER A 771 -9.07 36.15 8.10
CA SER A 771 -9.31 36.30 9.53
C SER A 771 -8.07 36.07 10.40
N GLY A 772 -6.96 35.63 9.81
CA GLY A 772 -5.70 35.35 10.51
C GLY A 772 -5.45 33.89 10.89
N LEU A 773 -6.37 32.96 10.55
CA LEU A 773 -6.23 31.54 10.89
C LEU A 773 -4.97 30.91 10.28
N GLN A 774 -4.45 29.86 10.92
CA GLN A 774 -3.25 29.12 10.48
C GLN A 774 -3.37 28.68 9.01
N THR A 775 -4.49 28.03 8.66
CA THR A 775 -4.82 27.65 7.28
C THR A 775 -4.82 28.84 6.32
N GLU A 776 -5.36 29.98 6.72
CA GLU A 776 -5.48 31.17 5.87
C GLU A 776 -4.12 31.82 5.58
N GLN A 777 -3.12 31.66 6.45
CA GLN A 777 -1.74 32.12 6.21
C GLN A 777 -0.91 31.05 5.47
N ALA A 778 -1.06 29.78 5.81
CA ALA A 778 -0.29 28.68 5.23
C ALA A 778 -0.59 28.45 3.74
N LEU A 779 -1.86 28.43 3.35
CA LEU A 779 -2.26 28.15 1.96
C LEU A 779 -1.68 29.14 0.91
N PRO A 780 -1.69 30.47 1.09
CA PRO A 780 -1.05 31.40 0.16
C PRO A 780 0.49 31.33 0.18
N LEU A 781 1.11 31.00 1.32
CA LEU A 781 2.55 30.72 1.39
C LEU A 781 2.90 29.48 0.54
N TYR A 782 2.15 28.38 0.69
CA TYR A 782 2.33 27.14 -0.09
C TYR A 782 2.20 27.36 -1.60
N LEU A 783 1.23 28.18 -2.03
CA LEU A 783 1.05 28.51 -3.45
C LEU A 783 2.15 29.42 -4.02
N GLY A 784 2.96 30.08 -3.17
CA GLY A 784 3.89 31.11 -3.59
C GLY A 784 3.19 32.36 -4.15
N VAL A 785 2.06 32.76 -3.57
CA VAL A 785 1.28 33.95 -3.99
C VAL A 785 1.35 35.12 -3.00
N VAL A 786 2.11 34.97 -1.91
CA VAL A 786 2.48 36.09 -1.03
C VAL A 786 3.61 36.88 -1.70
N PRO A 787 3.52 38.22 -1.83
CA PRO A 787 4.66 39.03 -2.27
C PRO A 787 5.88 38.83 -1.37
N ASN A 788 7.08 38.78 -1.96
CA ASN A 788 8.33 38.46 -1.26
C ASN A 788 8.57 39.38 -0.05
N GLU A 789 8.21 40.66 -0.17
CA GLU A 789 8.32 41.67 0.89
C GLU A 789 7.34 41.46 2.07
N LEU A 790 6.32 40.62 1.90
CA LEU A 790 5.34 40.24 2.92
C LEU A 790 5.55 38.81 3.44
N GLN A 791 6.29 37.96 2.72
CA GLN A 791 6.45 36.53 3.02
C GLN A 791 6.88 36.27 4.47
N ASN A 792 7.93 36.96 4.94
CA ASN A 792 8.41 36.82 6.31
C ASN A 792 7.38 37.29 7.35
N SER A 793 6.60 38.33 7.05
CA SER A 793 5.56 38.82 7.97
C SER A 793 4.40 37.84 8.08
N VAL A 794 3.95 37.25 6.97
CA VAL A 794 2.87 36.25 6.96
C VAL A 794 3.32 34.95 7.61
N LEU A 795 4.59 34.55 7.43
CA LEU A 795 5.19 33.42 8.14
C LEU A 795 5.31 33.68 9.65
N SER A 796 5.77 34.86 10.08
CA SER A 796 5.78 35.25 11.49
C SER A 796 4.38 35.21 12.11
N ASN A 797 3.35 35.68 11.41
CA ASN A 797 1.98 35.62 11.91
C ASN A 797 1.48 34.17 12.09
N LEU A 798 1.82 33.26 11.18
CA LEU A 798 1.51 31.82 11.32
C LEU A 798 2.25 31.19 12.50
N VAL A 799 3.54 31.51 12.64
CA VAL A 799 4.42 31.08 13.73
C VAL A 799 3.93 31.57 15.09
N ASP A 800 3.63 32.86 15.24
CA ASP A 800 3.23 33.48 16.50
C ASP A 800 1.83 33.02 16.94
N ASP A 801 0.94 32.69 16.00
CA ASP A 801 -0.29 31.98 16.35
C ASP A 801 0.04 30.60 16.94
N ILE A 802 0.78 29.75 16.21
CA ILE A 802 1.11 28.39 16.68
C ILE A 802 1.87 28.42 18.02
N GLU A 803 3.03 29.07 18.08
CA GLU A 803 3.96 28.99 19.23
C GLU A 803 3.46 29.78 20.45
N ILE A 804 2.89 30.98 20.24
CA ILE A 804 2.60 31.92 21.34
C ILE A 804 1.11 31.92 21.69
N THR A 805 0.22 31.99 20.70
CA THR A 805 -1.23 32.12 20.92
C THR A 805 -1.86 30.78 21.29
N GLN A 806 -1.63 29.74 20.47
CA GLN A 806 -2.14 28.39 20.66
C GLN A 806 -1.19 27.48 21.45
N LYS A 807 0.05 27.93 21.73
CA LYS A 807 1.04 27.24 22.59
C LYS A 807 1.46 25.87 22.07
N GLY A 808 1.82 25.81 20.79
CA GLY A 808 2.23 24.60 20.08
C GLY A 808 1.06 23.71 19.65
N HIS A 809 -0.11 24.28 19.36
CA HIS A 809 -1.29 23.53 18.88
C HIS A 809 -1.75 24.03 17.51
N THR A 810 -2.43 23.15 16.76
CA THR A 810 -3.04 23.51 15.48
C THR A 810 -4.46 24.07 15.65
N THR A 811 -4.86 25.00 14.78
CA THR A 811 -6.27 25.39 14.58
C THR A 811 -6.83 24.90 13.25
N SER A 812 -6.08 24.07 12.52
CA SER A 812 -6.39 23.69 11.14
C SER A 812 -7.19 22.40 11.04
N GLY A 813 -8.02 22.33 10.01
CA GLY A 813 -8.57 21.09 9.50
C GLY A 813 -7.55 20.30 8.69
N ILE A 814 -8.04 19.23 8.05
CA ILE A 814 -7.23 18.25 7.31
C ILE A 814 -6.41 18.84 6.15
N ILE A 815 -6.86 19.95 5.57
CA ILE A 815 -6.19 20.61 4.45
C ILE A 815 -5.15 21.58 4.99
N GLY A 816 -5.53 22.38 5.97
CA GLY A 816 -4.64 23.36 6.59
C GLY A 816 -3.43 22.73 7.26
N ILE A 817 -3.60 21.66 8.03
CA ILE A 817 -2.48 21.04 8.77
C ILE A 817 -1.43 20.44 7.83
N LYS A 818 -1.84 19.81 6.73
CA LYS A 818 -0.92 19.28 5.71
C LYS A 818 -0.01 20.39 5.21
N TYR A 819 -0.59 21.45 4.64
CA TYR A 819 0.19 22.51 4.00
C TYR A 819 0.90 23.42 5.00
N ALA A 820 0.40 23.57 6.24
CA ALA A 820 1.13 24.24 7.31
C ALA A 820 2.45 23.53 7.63
N MET A 821 2.44 22.19 7.77
CA MET A 821 3.69 21.43 8.00
C MET A 821 4.67 21.55 6.82
N GLU A 822 4.20 21.49 5.58
CA GLU A 822 5.03 21.64 4.37
C GLU A 822 5.62 23.06 4.25
N VAL A 823 4.83 24.11 4.53
CA VAL A 823 5.26 25.53 4.51
C VAL A 823 6.28 25.82 5.61
N LEU A 824 6.00 25.42 6.85
CA LEU A 824 6.94 25.60 7.96
C LEU A 824 8.29 24.92 7.65
N SER A 825 8.25 23.74 7.02
CA SER A 825 9.47 22.98 6.70
C SER A 825 10.23 23.48 5.48
N THR A 826 9.58 24.19 4.56
CA THR A 826 10.21 24.79 3.37
C THR A 826 10.66 26.24 3.59
N LEU A 827 10.20 26.88 4.66
CA LEU A 827 10.58 28.24 5.06
C LEU A 827 11.32 28.25 6.41
N ASP A 828 12.27 27.32 6.59
CA ASP A 828 13.23 27.23 7.70
C ASP A 828 12.65 27.18 9.14
N ARG A 829 11.35 26.86 9.32
CA ARG A 829 10.68 26.63 10.61
C ARG A 829 10.21 25.18 10.80
N GLY A 830 11.01 24.22 10.34
CA GLY A 830 10.75 22.78 10.53
C GLY A 830 10.73 22.35 12.00
N ASP A 831 11.28 23.15 12.90
CA ASP A 831 11.16 23.02 14.35
C ASP A 831 9.71 23.15 14.84
N VAL A 832 8.96 24.14 14.33
CA VAL A 832 7.52 24.32 14.65
C VAL A 832 6.68 23.17 14.12
N ALA A 833 6.99 22.68 12.92
CA ALA A 833 6.33 21.49 12.36
C ALA A 833 6.59 20.24 13.21
N LEU A 834 7.81 20.09 13.76
CA LEU A 834 8.12 19.02 14.70
C LEU A 834 7.43 19.21 16.06
N ASP A 835 7.34 20.43 16.59
CA ASP A 835 6.63 20.69 17.85
C ASP A 835 5.12 20.45 17.74
N LEU A 836 4.50 20.74 16.59
CA LEU A 836 3.13 20.31 16.28
C LEU A 836 2.99 18.77 16.25
N ALA A 837 3.96 18.05 15.67
CA ALA A 837 3.96 16.58 15.61
C ALA A 837 4.24 15.92 16.98
N LEU A 838 4.99 16.59 17.86
CA LEU A 838 5.32 16.13 19.22
C LEU A 838 4.34 16.60 20.30
N GLN A 839 3.39 17.48 19.97
CA GLN A 839 2.36 17.96 20.90
C GLN A 839 1.54 16.78 21.45
N ARG A 840 1.19 16.87 22.75
CA ARG A 840 0.53 15.80 23.52
C ARG A 840 -0.82 16.20 24.10
N THR A 841 -1.12 17.50 24.22
CA THR A 841 -2.44 17.99 24.64
C THR A 841 -3.35 18.27 23.45
N TYR A 842 -4.66 18.36 23.71
CA TYR A 842 -5.66 18.65 22.69
C TYR A 842 -5.49 20.09 22.14
N PRO A 843 -5.57 20.31 20.81
CA PRO A 843 -5.64 19.34 19.71
C PRO A 843 -4.26 18.91 19.18
N SER A 844 -4.03 17.59 19.02
CA SER A 844 -2.82 17.03 18.40
C SER A 844 -2.95 15.52 18.13
N TRP A 845 -2.03 14.94 17.34
CA TRP A 845 -1.94 13.47 17.24
C TRP A 845 -1.48 12.83 18.55
N GLY A 846 -0.65 13.50 19.34
CA GLY A 846 -0.27 13.01 20.66
C GLY A 846 -1.42 13.01 21.65
N TYR A 847 -2.43 13.88 21.49
CA TYR A 847 -3.68 13.77 22.24
C TYR A 847 -4.41 12.45 21.91
N MET A 848 -4.51 12.07 20.63
CA MET A 848 -5.10 10.78 20.23
C MET A 848 -4.33 9.59 20.85
N VAL A 849 -3.00 9.60 20.75
CA VAL A 849 -2.11 8.55 21.29
C VAL A 849 -2.20 8.42 22.82
N ASN A 850 -2.41 9.54 23.53
CA ASN A 850 -2.41 9.60 25.00
C ASN A 850 -3.82 9.83 25.58
N SER A 851 -4.89 9.52 24.84
CA SER A 851 -6.26 9.67 25.35
C SER A 851 -6.47 8.86 26.63
N GLN A 852 -7.04 9.52 27.63
CA GLN A 852 -7.32 8.97 28.96
C GLN A 852 -8.48 7.97 28.97
N TYR A 853 -9.28 7.92 27.91
CA TYR A 853 -10.42 7.00 27.79
C TYR A 853 -10.03 5.77 26.99
N GLU A 854 -9.51 5.97 25.77
CA GLU A 854 -8.96 4.89 24.96
C GLU A 854 -7.82 5.39 24.05
N PRO A 855 -6.57 4.94 24.27
CA PRO A 855 -5.43 5.28 23.41
C PRO A 855 -5.64 4.86 21.95
N ALA A 856 -5.48 5.80 21.03
CA ALA A 856 -5.69 5.57 19.61
C ALA A 856 -4.70 4.54 19.02
N THR A 857 -5.25 3.63 18.21
CA THR A 857 -4.49 2.62 17.43
C THR A 857 -4.56 2.86 15.91
N THR A 858 -5.41 3.80 15.50
CA THR A 858 -5.64 4.35 14.15
C THR A 858 -5.89 5.85 14.27
N VAL A 859 -5.68 6.61 13.18
CA VAL A 859 -6.01 8.04 13.15
C VAL A 859 -7.53 8.23 13.22
N TRP A 860 -7.98 9.25 13.96
CA TRP A 860 -9.40 9.59 14.15
C TRP A 860 -9.91 10.60 13.13
N GLU A 861 -11.23 10.68 12.97
CA GLU A 861 -11.90 11.68 12.12
C GLU A 861 -11.86 13.10 12.71
N LEU A 862 -11.90 13.25 14.03
CA LEU A 862 -11.90 14.55 14.70
C LEU A 862 -10.74 14.66 15.69
N TRP A 863 -10.19 15.86 15.85
CA TRP A 863 -9.28 16.16 16.95
C TRP A 863 -10.00 15.98 18.30
N GLU A 864 -11.26 16.41 18.39
CA GLU A 864 -12.12 16.30 19.57
C GLU A 864 -12.99 15.04 19.57
N SER A 865 -12.58 13.96 18.89
CA SER A 865 -13.36 12.70 18.83
C SER A 865 -13.79 12.16 20.20
N ASP A 866 -13.06 12.43 21.27
CA ASP A 866 -13.46 12.05 22.65
C ASP A 866 -14.59 12.90 23.25
N PHE A 867 -15.00 14.00 22.62
CA PHE A 867 -16.06 14.89 23.11
C PHE A 867 -17.15 15.15 22.05
N ALA A 868 -16.96 14.66 20.82
CA ALA A 868 -17.92 14.78 19.72
C ALA A 868 -19.05 13.74 19.79
N GLY A 869 -20.25 14.15 19.35
CA GLY A 869 -21.39 13.24 19.23
C GLY A 869 -21.24 12.21 18.10
N PRO A 870 -21.99 11.10 18.13
CA PRO A 870 -21.76 9.93 17.26
C PRO A 870 -21.93 10.16 15.75
N GLY A 871 -22.68 11.18 15.32
CA GLY A 871 -23.09 11.32 13.91
C GLY A 871 -21.97 11.49 12.88
N MET A 872 -20.76 11.87 13.30
CA MET A 872 -19.58 11.98 12.44
C MET A 872 -18.32 11.87 13.31
N ASN A 873 -18.10 10.68 13.89
CA ASN A 873 -17.03 10.44 14.85
C ASN A 873 -16.38 9.05 14.68
N SER A 874 -15.81 8.81 13.51
CA SER A 874 -14.99 7.62 13.18
C SER A 874 -13.67 7.65 13.95
N ARG A 875 -13.25 6.50 14.49
CA ARG A 875 -11.91 6.32 15.09
C ARG A 875 -10.92 5.66 14.11
N ASN A 876 -11.29 5.51 12.84
CA ASN A 876 -10.46 4.94 11.78
C ASN A 876 -10.65 5.74 10.47
N HIS A 877 -9.93 6.86 10.36
CA HIS A 877 -10.03 7.79 9.23
C HIS A 877 -8.63 8.31 8.88
N HIS A 878 -8.13 8.01 7.68
CA HIS A 878 -6.72 8.25 7.34
C HIS A 878 -6.36 9.72 7.06
N MET A 879 -7.32 10.63 6.88
CA MET A 879 -7.11 11.97 6.31
C MET A 879 -6.12 12.87 7.07
N PHE A 880 -5.99 12.74 8.40
CA PHE A 880 -4.95 13.42 9.19
C PHE A 880 -3.56 12.73 9.13
N GLY A 881 -3.40 11.71 8.28
CA GLY A 881 -2.18 10.91 8.10
C GLY A 881 -1.18 11.45 7.08
N SER A 882 -1.43 12.63 6.51
CA SER A 882 -0.47 13.36 5.66
C SER A 882 0.89 13.58 6.33
N VAL A 883 0.94 13.59 7.67
CA VAL A 883 2.16 13.61 8.50
C VAL A 883 3.17 12.50 8.17
N THR A 884 2.73 11.33 7.67
CA THR A 884 3.65 10.28 7.18
C THR A 884 4.38 10.71 5.91
N GLY A 885 3.75 11.46 5.01
CA GLY A 885 4.43 12.07 3.87
C GLY A 885 5.45 13.11 4.33
N TRP A 886 5.10 13.91 5.34
CA TRP A 886 6.02 14.88 5.97
C TRP A 886 7.25 14.22 6.60
N PHE A 887 7.08 13.10 7.30
CA PHE A 887 8.18 12.32 7.88
C PHE A 887 9.22 11.90 6.82
N TYR A 888 8.79 11.37 5.67
CA TYR A 888 9.72 10.98 4.60
C TYR A 888 10.36 12.21 3.91
N LYS A 889 9.55 13.23 3.56
CA LYS A 889 10.00 14.39 2.77
C LYS A 889 10.90 15.35 3.54
N TYR A 890 10.59 15.65 4.81
CA TYR A 890 11.19 16.78 5.54
C TYR A 890 11.92 16.38 6.82
N VAL A 891 11.63 15.23 7.44
CA VAL A 891 12.43 14.73 8.58
C VAL A 891 13.57 13.86 8.08
N ALA A 892 13.24 12.80 7.32
CA ALA A 892 14.21 11.97 6.62
C ALA A 892 14.86 12.68 5.42
N GLY A 893 14.18 13.65 4.81
CA GLY A 893 14.72 14.47 3.73
C GLY A 893 14.80 13.77 2.38
N ILE A 894 14.11 12.65 2.18
CA ILE A 894 14.22 11.80 0.97
C ILE A 894 13.14 12.22 -0.03
N GLN A 895 13.54 12.88 -1.12
CA GLN A 895 12.62 13.39 -2.16
C GLN A 895 13.19 13.13 -3.56
N PRO A 896 12.38 12.74 -4.56
CA PRO A 896 12.84 12.63 -5.94
C PRO A 896 13.17 14.03 -6.51
N LEU A 897 14.42 14.23 -6.95
CA LEU A 897 14.80 15.42 -7.74
C LEU A 897 14.38 15.27 -9.20
N ASP A 898 14.38 14.02 -9.68
CA ASP A 898 13.83 13.61 -10.95
C ASP A 898 12.72 12.58 -10.69
N PRO A 899 11.58 12.62 -11.41
CA PRO A 899 10.51 11.64 -11.24
C PRO A 899 10.96 10.18 -11.36
N GLY A 900 10.46 9.31 -10.48
CA GLY A 900 10.87 7.90 -10.43
C GLY A 900 12.29 7.66 -9.87
N PHE A 901 12.88 8.65 -9.20
CA PHE A 901 14.15 8.56 -8.46
C PHE A 901 15.39 8.19 -9.32
N SER A 902 15.50 8.67 -10.57
CA SER A 902 16.82 8.69 -11.25
C SER A 902 17.81 9.58 -10.51
N ARG A 903 17.34 10.71 -9.99
CA ARG A 903 18.05 11.52 -8.99
C ARG A 903 17.20 11.73 -7.75
N VAL A 904 17.85 11.72 -6.58
CA VAL A 904 17.20 11.87 -5.27
C VAL A 904 17.91 12.93 -4.42
N GLN A 905 17.14 13.73 -3.70
CA GLN A 905 17.62 14.59 -2.63
C GLN A 905 17.61 13.80 -1.32
N ILE A 906 18.67 13.93 -0.54
CA ILE A 906 18.75 13.46 0.84
C ILE A 906 19.12 14.69 1.70
N GLN A 907 18.15 15.26 2.42
CA GLN A 907 18.36 16.40 3.31
C GLN A 907 17.74 16.13 4.70
N PRO A 908 18.36 15.25 5.51
CA PRO A 908 17.84 14.92 6.83
C PRO A 908 17.83 16.18 7.71
N ASN A 909 16.67 16.53 8.26
CA ASN A 909 16.54 17.73 9.07
C ASN A 909 17.01 17.44 10.50
N LEU A 910 18.16 18.02 10.88
CA LEU A 910 18.86 17.74 12.14
C LEU A 910 18.25 18.50 13.32
N LEU A 911 16.92 18.42 13.44
CA LEU A 911 16.16 18.87 14.61
C LEU A 911 16.57 18.07 15.85
N ARG A 912 15.80 18.19 16.94
CA ARG A 912 16.06 17.55 18.25
C ARG A 912 16.00 16.00 18.26
N HIS A 913 16.04 15.34 17.09
CA HIS A 913 16.10 13.90 16.93
C HIS A 913 17.49 13.34 17.26
N LYS A 914 17.55 12.36 18.17
CA LYS A 914 18.80 11.63 18.47
C LYS A 914 19.20 10.67 17.36
N ASN A 915 18.22 9.93 16.80
CA ASN A 915 18.41 9.05 15.65
C ASN A 915 17.09 8.77 14.94
N PHE A 916 17.20 8.30 13.70
CA PHE A 916 16.12 7.61 12.98
C PHE A 916 16.71 6.67 11.92
N THR A 917 15.93 5.66 11.54
CA THR A 917 16.18 4.77 10.40
C THR A 917 15.03 4.92 9.43
N VAL A 918 15.34 5.09 8.15
CA VAL A 918 14.36 5.18 7.06
C VAL A 918 14.77 4.29 5.88
N THR A 919 13.78 3.73 5.22
CA THR A 919 13.91 2.90 4.02
C THR A 919 12.75 3.23 3.09
N VAL A 920 13.06 3.62 1.85
CA VAL A 920 12.09 3.93 0.81
C VAL A 920 12.28 2.98 -0.37
N SER A 921 11.21 2.29 -0.76
CA SER A 921 11.16 1.48 -1.98
C SER A 921 10.81 2.37 -3.18
N THR A 922 11.67 2.41 -4.19
CA THR A 922 11.50 3.19 -5.42
C THR A 922 11.40 2.27 -6.64
N PRO A 923 11.08 2.78 -7.84
CA PRO A 923 11.14 2.00 -9.07
C PRO A 923 12.53 1.42 -9.36
N ARG A 924 13.60 2.11 -8.97
CA ARG A 924 14.99 1.70 -9.26
C ARG A 924 15.59 0.77 -8.21
N GLY A 925 15.12 0.82 -6.96
CA GLY A 925 15.58 -0.09 -5.90
C GLY A 925 15.18 0.35 -4.50
N ARG A 926 16.01 0.04 -3.50
CA ARG A 926 15.85 0.50 -2.13
C ARG A 926 16.79 1.67 -1.87
N ILE A 927 16.24 2.80 -1.42
CA ILE A 927 16.98 3.88 -0.79
C ILE A 927 16.87 3.70 0.73
N SER A 928 17.96 3.91 1.48
CA SER A 928 17.90 3.91 2.94
C SER A 928 18.87 4.90 3.55
N LEU A 929 18.50 5.44 4.71
CA LEU A 929 19.33 6.29 5.55
C LEU A 929 19.17 5.84 7.01
N ASN A 930 20.28 5.57 7.71
CA ASN A 930 20.32 5.61 9.17
C ASN A 930 21.03 6.87 9.60
N TYR A 931 20.43 7.62 10.53
CA TYR A 931 20.98 8.85 11.09
C TYR A 931 21.19 8.69 12.60
N LEU A 932 22.35 9.11 13.10
CA LEU A 932 22.67 9.16 14.53
C LEU A 932 23.41 10.46 14.89
N LYS A 933 22.91 11.16 15.91
CA LYS A 933 23.62 12.23 16.62
C LYS A 933 24.23 11.68 17.91
N GLN A 934 25.51 11.98 18.14
CA GLN A 934 26.22 11.65 19.39
C GLN A 934 27.10 12.82 19.85
N ASN A 935 27.17 13.04 21.16
CA ASN A 935 28.14 13.96 21.76
C ASN A 935 29.45 13.19 21.96
N ASN A 936 30.59 13.81 21.64
CA ASN A 936 31.90 13.19 21.83
C ASN A 936 32.64 13.90 22.99
N ASN A 937 33.35 13.10 23.79
CA ASN A 937 34.04 13.44 25.05
C ASN A 937 33.12 13.81 26.24
N GLU A 938 33.58 13.49 27.46
CA GLU A 938 32.87 13.75 28.74
C GLU A 938 32.64 15.25 29.01
N GLU A 939 33.37 16.14 28.33
CA GLU A 939 33.28 17.60 28.46
C GLU A 939 32.27 18.25 27.49
N GLY A 940 31.70 17.50 26.52
CA GLY A 940 30.73 18.03 25.56
C GLY A 940 31.28 19.05 24.55
N ASN A 941 32.59 19.06 24.32
CA ASN A 941 33.27 20.02 23.44
C ASN A 941 33.14 19.73 21.93
N SER A 942 32.61 18.56 21.54
CA SER A 942 32.29 18.24 20.14
C SER A 942 31.02 17.39 19.98
N ILE A 943 30.37 17.55 18.82
CA ILE A 943 29.20 16.77 18.40
C ILE A 943 29.56 16.07 17.08
N GLU A 944 29.11 14.83 16.94
CA GLU A 944 29.26 14.02 15.73
C GLU A 944 27.88 13.60 15.20
N PHE A 945 27.75 13.61 13.88
CA PHE A 945 26.58 13.11 13.16
C PHE A 945 27.02 12.04 12.16
N ILE A 946 26.35 10.89 12.19
CA ILE A 946 26.65 9.72 11.34
C ILE A 946 25.46 9.46 10.42
N TYR A 947 25.75 9.24 9.14
CA TYR A 947 24.76 8.96 8.09
C TYR A 947 25.18 7.73 7.27
N GLU A 948 24.47 6.62 7.49
CA GLU A 948 24.60 5.41 6.67
C GLU A 948 23.61 5.49 5.49
N ILE A 949 24.08 5.94 4.34
CA ILE A 949 23.26 6.13 3.13
C ILE A 949 23.45 4.95 2.18
N THR A 950 22.35 4.42 1.64
CA THR A 950 22.37 3.49 0.50
C THR A 950 21.51 4.04 -0.64
N LEU A 951 22.10 4.11 -1.83
CA LEU A 951 21.44 4.45 -3.09
C LEU A 951 21.53 3.26 -4.07
N PRO A 952 20.42 2.85 -4.70
CA PRO A 952 20.38 1.68 -5.58
C PRO A 952 21.02 1.96 -6.96
N PRO A 953 21.51 0.94 -7.68
CA PRO A 953 21.97 1.08 -9.06
C PRO A 953 21.00 1.88 -9.96
N CYS A 954 21.56 2.58 -10.94
CA CYS A 954 20.86 3.53 -11.82
C CYS A 954 20.26 4.78 -11.14
N THR A 955 20.48 5.00 -9.84
CA THR A 955 20.22 6.28 -9.16
C THR A 955 21.53 7.05 -8.92
N SER A 956 21.45 8.37 -8.88
CA SER A 956 22.40 9.26 -8.20
C SER A 956 21.63 10.22 -7.27
N GLY A 957 22.31 11.09 -6.54
CA GLY A 957 21.60 12.03 -5.68
C GLY A 957 22.45 13.14 -5.12
N THR A 958 21.76 14.10 -4.51
CA THR A 958 22.35 15.26 -3.83
C THR A 958 22.11 15.09 -2.33
N PHE A 959 23.19 14.90 -1.58
CA PHE A 959 23.16 14.81 -0.12
C PHE A 959 23.50 16.17 0.51
N TYR A 960 22.67 16.62 1.44
CA TYR A 960 22.81 17.88 2.16
C TYR A 960 23.10 17.64 3.65
N ILE A 961 24.19 18.24 4.13
CA ILE A 961 24.56 18.30 5.55
C ILE A 961 24.43 19.77 5.99
N PRO A 962 23.57 20.13 6.97
CA PRO A 962 23.55 21.49 7.49
C PRO A 962 24.84 21.79 8.28
N ILE A 963 25.46 22.92 7.95
CA ILE A 963 26.66 23.47 8.60
C ILE A 963 26.25 24.40 9.75
N ALA A 964 25.08 25.05 9.64
CA ALA A 964 24.45 25.79 10.72
C ALA A 964 23.36 24.93 11.37
N ILE A 965 23.46 24.74 12.69
CA ILE A 965 22.51 23.95 13.49
C ILE A 965 22.04 24.84 14.64
N ASP A 966 20.73 25.09 14.74
CA ASP A 966 20.12 25.83 15.85
C ASP A 966 19.90 24.92 17.06
N ASP A 967 21.00 24.37 17.57
CA ASP A 967 21.03 23.68 18.85
C ASP A 967 21.35 24.70 19.96
N LYS A 968 20.49 24.79 20.98
CA LYS A 968 20.66 25.76 22.08
C LYS A 968 21.90 25.49 22.95
N GLU A 969 22.56 24.32 22.82
CA GLU A 969 23.88 24.03 23.41
C GLU A 969 25.07 24.38 22.50
N PHE A 970 24.84 24.62 21.20
CA PHE A 970 25.89 24.69 20.16
C PHE A 970 25.68 25.76 19.08
N ALA A 971 24.71 26.67 19.26
CA ALA A 971 24.23 27.65 18.29
C ALA A 971 25.34 28.25 17.41
N LEU A 972 25.36 27.84 16.14
CA LEU A 972 26.39 28.19 15.17
C LEU A 972 26.20 29.62 14.64
N SER A 973 26.64 30.59 15.44
CA SER A 973 26.76 31.98 15.00
C SER A 973 27.82 32.11 13.90
N ASN A 974 27.64 33.07 12.99
CA ASN A 974 28.55 33.30 11.86
C ASN A 974 29.93 33.87 12.24
N GLU A 975 30.29 33.92 13.53
CA GLU A 975 31.44 34.67 14.07
C GLU A 975 32.33 33.87 15.04
N ILE A 976 32.14 32.54 15.16
CA ILE A 976 32.99 31.66 15.99
C ILE A 976 33.68 30.62 15.10
N ASP A 977 35.00 30.48 15.25
CA ASP A 977 35.79 29.44 14.58
C ASP A 977 35.56 28.06 15.22
N PHE A 978 34.67 27.27 14.62
CA PHE A 978 34.51 25.84 14.90
C PHE A 978 35.23 25.02 13.82
N ASP A 979 35.95 23.96 14.22
CA ASP A 979 36.45 22.97 13.26
C ASP A 979 35.24 22.15 12.77
N PHE A 980 34.93 22.25 11.47
CA PHE A 980 33.89 21.46 10.78
C PHE A 980 34.56 20.63 9.67
N PHE A 981 34.48 19.31 9.78
CA PHE A 981 35.01 18.39 8.78
C PHE A 981 34.10 17.18 8.55
N VAL A 982 34.20 16.59 7.36
CA VAL A 982 33.40 15.43 6.94
C VAL A 982 34.31 14.32 6.44
N GLU A 983 34.15 13.14 7.02
CA GLU A 983 34.79 11.89 6.62
C GLU A 983 33.75 10.97 5.94
N GLU A 984 34.15 10.14 4.98
CA GLU A 984 33.32 9.05 4.44
C GLU A 984 34.10 7.74 4.50
N SER A 985 33.59 6.76 5.26
CA SER A 985 34.29 5.50 5.56
C SER A 985 35.72 5.66 6.14
N GLY A 986 36.07 6.86 6.63
CA GLY A 986 37.39 7.23 7.14
C GLY A 986 38.25 8.10 6.20
N ASP A 987 37.86 8.27 4.93
CA ASP A 987 38.50 9.21 4.01
C ASP A 987 37.99 10.63 4.25
N LEU A 988 38.90 11.62 4.31
CA LEU A 988 38.53 13.02 4.57
C LEU A 988 38.02 13.71 3.30
N ILE A 989 36.75 14.11 3.28
CA ILE A 989 36.03 14.68 2.12
C ILE A 989 36.00 16.21 2.15
N TRP A 990 35.94 16.79 3.35
CA TRP A 990 35.79 18.23 3.55
C TRP A 990 36.61 18.71 4.74
N LEU A 991 37.47 19.69 4.52
CA LEU A 991 38.32 20.35 5.53
C LEU A 991 38.50 21.82 5.14
N ASP A 992 38.61 22.74 6.12
CA ASP A 992 38.94 24.16 5.91
C ASP A 992 38.13 24.87 4.80
N ARG A 993 36.84 24.47 4.68
CA ARG A 993 35.87 24.97 3.68
C ARG A 993 36.22 24.58 2.23
N GLN A 994 36.99 23.51 2.02
CA GLN A 994 37.36 22.96 0.72
C GLN A 994 36.95 21.49 0.59
N PHE A 995 36.52 21.10 -0.62
CA PHE A 995 36.29 19.73 -1.02
C PHE A 995 37.62 19.04 -1.40
N LEU A 996 37.83 17.85 -0.86
CA LEU A 996 38.98 16.99 -1.13
C LEU A 996 38.55 15.85 -2.09
N PRO A 997 38.85 15.94 -3.39
CA PRO A 997 38.46 14.91 -4.35
C PRO A 997 39.35 13.67 -4.24
N GLY A 998 38.74 12.48 -4.28
CA GLY A 998 39.46 11.21 -4.32
C GLY A 998 38.58 10.00 -4.00
N THR A 999 37.65 10.15 -3.06
CA THR A 999 36.76 9.06 -2.60
C THR A 999 35.73 8.68 -3.67
N SER A 1000 35.63 7.38 -3.95
CA SER A 1000 34.79 6.84 -5.02
C SER A 1000 33.32 7.22 -4.87
N GLY A 1001 32.67 7.61 -5.96
CA GLY A 1001 31.23 7.90 -5.98
C GLY A 1001 30.82 9.26 -5.42
N ILE A 1002 31.72 10.04 -4.80
CA ILE A 1002 31.49 11.45 -4.47
C ILE A 1002 32.05 12.28 -5.63
N LEU A 1003 31.17 13.00 -6.33
CA LEU A 1003 31.48 13.69 -7.58
C LEU A 1003 31.90 15.15 -7.35
N HIS A 1004 31.26 15.81 -6.38
CA HIS A 1004 31.48 17.21 -6.03
C HIS A 1004 30.97 17.49 -4.61
N ALA A 1005 31.53 18.51 -3.95
CA ALA A 1005 30.94 19.10 -2.76
C ALA A 1005 31.19 20.62 -2.70
N GLU A 1006 30.19 21.39 -2.27
CA GLU A 1006 30.29 22.84 -2.08
C GLU A 1006 29.35 23.37 -0.96
N LYS A 1007 29.67 24.55 -0.40
CA LYS A 1007 28.80 25.21 0.57
C LYS A 1007 27.71 26.01 -0.13
N VAL A 1008 26.45 25.56 0.01
CA VAL A 1008 25.25 26.23 -0.51
C VAL A 1008 24.42 26.77 0.65
N GLY A 1009 24.49 28.08 0.87
CA GLY A 1009 23.82 28.74 1.99
C GLY A 1009 24.28 28.19 3.35
N ASN A 1010 23.36 27.60 4.09
CA ASN A 1010 23.62 26.98 5.40
C ASN A 1010 24.03 25.50 5.31
N ASN A 1011 24.08 24.89 4.12
CA ASN A 1011 24.38 23.47 3.92
C ASN A 1011 25.72 23.24 3.19
N LEU A 1012 26.33 22.10 3.44
CA LEU A 1012 27.26 21.44 2.53
C LEU A 1012 26.42 20.56 1.61
N GLN A 1013 26.42 20.87 0.31
CA GLN A 1013 25.82 20.04 -0.73
C GLN A 1013 26.89 19.10 -1.29
N MET A 1014 26.55 17.81 -1.47
CA MET A 1014 27.44 16.80 -2.06
C MET A 1014 26.71 15.98 -3.12
N GLU A 1015 27.29 15.89 -4.32
CA GLU A 1015 26.76 15.07 -5.42
C GLU A 1015 27.33 13.65 -5.31
N ILE A 1016 26.46 12.66 -5.15
CA ILE A 1016 26.81 11.25 -4.89
C ILE A 1016 26.18 10.29 -5.91
N SER A 1017 26.91 9.24 -6.29
CA SER A 1017 26.39 8.15 -7.13
C SER A 1017 25.67 7.07 -6.32
N ASN A 1018 25.13 6.05 -6.97
CA ASN A 1018 24.72 4.83 -6.28
C ASN A 1018 25.89 4.11 -5.57
N GLY A 1019 25.56 3.36 -4.51
CA GLY A 1019 26.50 2.79 -3.56
C GLY A 1019 25.97 2.78 -2.12
N LYS A 1020 26.79 2.30 -1.19
CA LYS A 1020 26.63 2.55 0.26
C LYS A 1020 27.73 3.50 0.72
N TYR A 1021 27.41 4.40 1.64
CA TYR A 1021 28.30 5.43 2.19
C TYR A 1021 28.10 5.55 3.71
N SER A 1022 29.21 5.71 4.44
CA SER A 1022 29.21 5.95 5.89
C SER A 1022 29.80 7.34 6.13
N PHE A 1023 28.95 8.37 6.13
CA PHE A 1023 29.41 9.74 6.35
C PHE A 1023 29.47 10.06 7.84
N LYS A 1024 30.59 10.60 8.29
CA LYS A 1024 30.77 11.16 9.64
C LYS A 1024 31.07 12.65 9.56
N VAL A 1025 30.24 13.46 10.20
CA VAL A 1025 30.38 14.91 10.30
C VAL A 1025 30.77 15.25 11.73
N THR A 1026 31.87 15.97 11.92
CA THR A 1026 32.36 16.36 13.25
C THR A 1026 32.37 17.89 13.39
N ILE A 1027 31.84 18.40 14.50
CA ILE A 1027 31.84 19.83 14.85
C ILE A 1027 32.50 19.99 16.23
N SER A 1028 33.55 20.81 16.31
CA SER A 1028 34.37 21.02 17.53
C SER A 1028 34.43 22.49 17.96
N LYS A 1029 34.31 22.75 19.27
CA LYS A 1029 34.50 24.08 19.90
C LYS A 1029 35.95 24.50 20.09
N THR A 1030 36.92 23.61 19.85
CA THR A 1030 38.35 23.89 20.07
C THR A 1030 39.17 23.68 18.80
N ALA A 1031 39.65 24.80 18.23
CA ALA A 1031 40.65 24.84 17.17
C ALA A 1031 41.95 24.15 17.62
N SER A 1032 42.04 22.85 17.34
CA SER A 1032 43.11 21.99 17.85
C SER A 1032 43.41 20.82 16.92
N ILE A 1033 43.45 21.10 15.61
CA ILE A 1033 44.05 20.22 14.61
C ILE A 1033 45.54 20.04 14.95
N THR A 1034 45.82 19.06 15.81
CA THR A 1034 47.14 18.48 15.95
C THR A 1034 47.37 17.68 14.68
N THR A 1035 48.29 18.13 13.83
CA THR A 1035 48.44 17.62 12.46
C THR A 1035 48.69 16.11 12.42
N LYS A 1036 47.64 15.33 12.10
CA LYS A 1036 47.82 14.05 11.41
C LYS A 1036 48.45 14.36 10.06
N THR A 1037 49.74 14.09 9.93
CA THR A 1037 50.45 14.20 8.64
C THR A 1037 49.82 13.25 7.63
N VAL A 1038 49.54 13.81 6.44
CA VAL A 1038 49.19 13.10 5.20
C VAL A 1038 50.34 12.19 4.76
#